data_AF-A0A1E4BAA5-F1
#
_entry.id   AF-A0A1E4BAA5-F1
#
_cell.length_a   1.000
_cell.length_b   1.000
_cell.length_c   1.000
_cell.angle_alpha   90.00
_cell.angle_beta   90.00
_cell.angle_gamma   90.00
#
_symmetry.space_group_name_H-M   'P 1'
#
loop_
_entity.id
_entity.type
_entity.pdbx_description
1 polymer ?
#
loop_
_entity_poly.entity_id
_entity_poly.type
_entity_poly.pdbx_seq_one_letter_code
_entity_poly.pdbx_strand_id
1 'polypeptide(L)'
;MLAACGGSESSGPPKVASVAVTSLTTQLEVGQTAQLTATPRDGKGNAMAGKTVTWSSSAAGVASVDAAGVVTGVSAGTATISASADGAIGTVGVTVVPVPVMAVYIENRTPSVRQGGTAQLTATVQDALGRTLGDRPVSWSSAVPAIASVSQSGLVTGLSAGTTYIRALAEGKVDSVPMRVRSLSAPTITGVAPATWVPSGAATITGTNFAPDLASNEVFVNGARATVTAASETLLSITLPSITAIPCAPTGPVPLVVSVNGDSASSQATISMATQRQLAVGESMLLTSASDLLCNEFSVTGGTYVVSAFNYNTAATATASFQLFGAALATATSTLLAPARVLSFPAPGTPAAGPLALPAPSRDERIARGQAQALNAAIAYLNGHPNMRRSMEAKRARERAAYARGASAGAYASVAPVAPPNVGDVFTKRMMRTFGNYGTYDTLRARVVYVGPKLIIMEDSLAPLAGTMDNEYQAIGTEFDRDMYGYLSNFGNPLVLDSLTDNNGRVIAIFSKRVNDYSLSNGGNLLGFVTSCDFSPQVDPTPANACPPSNEGEYFYAFVPNPSGTGNGNWSVADWRHYVRGTLLHEFKHVVMFAERIARDANFAEVSWLEEATAQQATELWARHRYNDKPQRGDIRWSDGLICDYVRQGDTRCADPAEAIGHHMGFLYRHYTANESKSIINNNDNVIYGSSWSFARWVTDTYGGADEGAFLRALVQQKDDRGIVNLQNRTGATWAEMLGWWSLASSSDNYPGGTITDPRARLQSWNTRDILATMSSSLRYSDGTPAFPKPWPINMRAVSFGTFPSAISNVFALPGGGFAAWEISGTQTAKQVLALRSTTGGAPPGNVGMAIVRVK
;
A
#
# COMPACT_ATOMS: atom_id res chain seq x y z
N MET A 1 107.78 -67.05 -49.83
CA MET A 1 107.22 -65.68 -49.89
C MET A 1 105.75 -65.81 -49.54
N LEU A 2 105.34 -65.61 -48.27
CA LEU A 2 105.00 -64.32 -47.60
C LEU A 2 103.93 -63.54 -48.37
N ALA A 3 102.66 -63.55 -47.92
CA ALA A 3 101.99 -62.66 -46.93
C ALA A 3 101.20 -61.55 -47.69
N ALA A 4 99.97 -61.16 -47.35
CA ALA A 4 99.32 -61.06 -46.04
C ALA A 4 97.78 -61.20 -46.12
N CYS A 5 97.18 -61.41 -44.94
CA CYS A 5 95.76 -61.53 -44.64
C CYS A 5 95.01 -60.19 -44.58
N GLY A 6 93.71 -60.25 -44.85
CA GLY A 6 92.71 -59.26 -44.42
C GLY A 6 91.34 -59.94 -44.38
N GLY A 7 90.92 -60.38 -43.19
CA GLY A 7 89.60 -60.98 -42.96
C GLY A 7 88.55 -59.90 -42.70
N SER A 8 87.39 -60.02 -43.33
CA SER A 8 86.18 -59.27 -43.00
C SER A 8 84.98 -60.22 -43.01
N GLU A 9 84.23 -60.19 -41.91
CA GLU A 9 83.13 -61.06 -41.56
C GLU A 9 82.01 -61.08 -42.62
N SER A 10 81.53 -62.29 -42.93
CA SER A 10 80.34 -62.55 -43.74
C SER A 10 79.09 -62.21 -42.92
N SER A 11 78.41 -61.13 -43.29
CA SER A 11 77.12 -60.72 -42.73
C SER A 11 75.99 -61.60 -43.27
N GLY A 12 75.53 -62.55 -42.47
CA GLY A 12 74.22 -63.19 -42.69
C GLY A 12 73.06 -62.18 -42.58
N PRO A 13 71.88 -62.48 -43.14
CA PRO A 13 70.73 -61.59 -43.08
C PRO A 13 70.37 -61.23 -41.62
N PRO A 14 69.97 -59.98 -41.33
CA PRO A 14 69.73 -59.54 -39.96
C PRO A 14 68.58 -60.34 -39.33
N LYS A 15 68.86 -60.96 -38.18
CA LYS A 15 67.90 -61.74 -37.37
C LYS A 15 67.30 -60.85 -36.28
N VAL A 16 66.02 -61.04 -35.97
CA VAL A 16 65.37 -60.37 -34.84
C VAL A 16 66.00 -60.87 -33.53
N ALA A 17 66.49 -59.94 -32.71
CA ALA A 17 67.09 -60.23 -31.41
C ALA A 17 66.15 -59.94 -30.24
N SER A 18 65.28 -58.94 -30.37
CA SER A 18 64.29 -58.56 -29.34
C SER A 18 63.02 -57.95 -29.95
N VAL A 19 61.93 -57.93 -29.19
CA VAL A 19 60.69 -57.22 -29.55
C VAL A 19 60.36 -56.25 -28.42
N ALA A 20 60.24 -54.97 -28.71
CA ALA A 20 59.77 -53.97 -27.75
C ALA A 20 58.25 -53.80 -27.87
N VAL A 21 57.51 -53.94 -26.77
CA VAL A 21 56.05 -53.72 -26.73
C VAL A 21 55.75 -52.44 -25.97
N THR A 22 55.01 -51.52 -26.58
CA THR A 22 54.62 -50.24 -25.96
C THR A 22 53.10 -50.07 -25.98
N SER A 23 52.57 -49.41 -24.95
CA SER A 23 51.16 -48.99 -24.85
C SER A 23 51.06 -47.61 -24.21
N LEU A 24 49.99 -46.89 -24.54
CA LEU A 24 49.62 -45.64 -23.87
C LEU A 24 48.92 -45.88 -22.52
N THR A 25 48.25 -47.03 -22.33
CA THR A 25 47.65 -47.42 -21.05
C THR A 25 47.75 -48.92 -20.85
N THR A 26 48.12 -49.31 -19.63
CA THR A 26 48.12 -50.70 -19.19
C THR A 26 47.00 -50.98 -18.18
N GLN A 27 46.12 -50.00 -17.91
CA GLN A 27 44.94 -50.16 -17.08
C GLN A 27 43.68 -49.89 -17.92
N LEU A 28 42.76 -50.85 -17.94
CA LEU A 28 41.50 -50.80 -18.68
C LEU A 28 40.32 -51.07 -17.76
N GLU A 29 39.17 -50.46 -17.99
CA GLU A 29 37.92 -50.99 -17.43
C GLU A 29 37.41 -52.17 -18.26
N VAL A 30 36.61 -53.05 -17.65
CA VAL A 30 35.91 -54.10 -18.40
C VAL A 30 35.13 -53.51 -19.58
N GLY A 31 35.37 -54.02 -20.79
CA GLY A 31 34.79 -53.54 -22.05
C GLY A 31 35.59 -52.44 -22.76
N GLN A 32 36.61 -51.84 -22.13
CA GLN A 32 37.49 -50.87 -22.78
C GLN A 32 38.58 -51.56 -23.62
N THR A 33 39.13 -50.82 -24.59
CA THR A 33 40.21 -51.31 -25.46
C THR A 33 41.45 -50.40 -25.41
N ALA A 34 42.63 -50.98 -25.65
CA ALA A 34 43.89 -50.26 -25.83
C ALA A 34 44.71 -50.86 -26.97
N GLN A 35 45.34 -50.02 -27.78
CA GLN A 35 46.25 -50.45 -28.85
C GLN A 35 47.66 -50.69 -28.28
N LEU A 36 48.24 -51.84 -28.59
CA LEU A 36 49.66 -52.12 -28.38
C LEU A 36 50.43 -51.96 -29.68
N THR A 37 51.71 -51.60 -29.56
CA THR A 37 52.63 -51.57 -30.70
C THR A 37 53.84 -52.44 -30.38
N ALA A 38 54.21 -53.32 -31.32
CA ALA A 38 55.40 -54.16 -31.23
C ALA A 38 56.45 -53.70 -32.24
N THR A 39 57.69 -53.52 -31.80
CA THR A 39 58.82 -53.15 -32.65
C THR A 39 59.92 -54.21 -32.55
N PRO A 40 60.04 -55.13 -33.52
CA PRO A 40 61.17 -56.05 -33.63
C PRO A 40 62.48 -55.29 -33.85
N ARG A 41 63.57 -55.71 -33.18
CA ARG A 41 64.89 -55.07 -33.26
C ARG A 41 65.98 -56.09 -33.57
N ASP A 42 66.99 -55.68 -34.33
CA ASP A 42 68.18 -56.50 -34.62
C ASP A 42 69.13 -56.59 -33.40
N GLY A 43 70.21 -57.37 -33.52
CA GLY A 43 71.23 -57.52 -32.47
C GLY A 43 72.00 -56.23 -32.13
N LYS A 44 71.83 -55.16 -32.91
CA LYS A 44 72.40 -53.82 -32.67
C LYS A 44 71.36 -52.84 -32.10
N GLY A 45 70.12 -53.29 -31.88
CA GLY A 45 69.03 -52.48 -31.33
C GLY A 45 68.24 -51.66 -32.36
N ASN A 46 68.52 -51.78 -33.66
CA ASN A 46 67.81 -51.05 -34.71
C ASN A 46 66.45 -51.70 -35.00
N ALA A 47 65.42 -50.88 -35.25
CA ALA A 47 64.10 -51.38 -35.61
C ALA A 47 64.12 -52.09 -36.97
N MET A 48 63.45 -53.25 -37.05
CA MET A 48 63.33 -54.06 -38.26
C MET A 48 61.92 -53.95 -38.84
N ALA A 49 61.82 -53.43 -40.07
CA ALA A 49 60.55 -53.33 -40.79
C ALA A 49 60.20 -54.64 -41.51
N GLY A 50 58.90 -54.86 -41.79
CA GLY A 50 58.40 -56.00 -42.57
C GLY A 50 58.37 -57.35 -41.84
N LYS A 51 58.59 -57.36 -40.51
CA LYS A 51 58.49 -58.57 -39.68
C LYS A 51 57.05 -58.81 -39.25
N THR A 52 56.56 -60.03 -39.47
CA THR A 52 55.25 -60.45 -38.99
C THR A 52 55.30 -60.63 -37.47
N VAL A 53 54.44 -59.91 -36.76
CA VAL A 53 54.27 -60.02 -35.31
C VAL A 53 53.05 -60.87 -35.02
N THR A 54 53.18 -61.88 -34.15
CA THR A 54 52.05 -62.65 -33.60
C THR A 54 51.81 -62.26 -32.15
N TRP A 55 50.55 -61.99 -31.81
CA TRP A 55 50.13 -61.59 -30.48
C TRP A 55 49.49 -62.76 -29.73
N SER A 56 49.68 -62.80 -28.42
CA SER A 56 49.01 -63.74 -27.52
C SER A 56 48.77 -63.11 -26.15
N SER A 57 47.75 -63.59 -25.45
CA SER A 57 47.46 -63.19 -24.07
C SER A 57 47.62 -64.39 -23.15
N SER A 58 48.25 -64.18 -21.99
CA SER A 58 48.33 -65.20 -20.95
C SER A 58 46.96 -65.53 -20.35
N ALA A 59 45.98 -64.64 -20.47
CA ALA A 59 44.64 -64.79 -19.92
C ALA A 59 43.61 -64.05 -20.80
N ALA A 60 43.25 -64.66 -21.95
CA ALA A 60 42.33 -64.05 -22.91
C ALA A 60 40.92 -63.75 -22.33
N GLY A 61 40.50 -64.47 -21.29
CA GLY A 61 39.25 -64.19 -20.56
C GLY A 61 39.32 -62.97 -19.63
N VAL A 62 40.52 -62.45 -19.34
CA VAL A 62 40.76 -61.22 -18.57
C VAL A 62 41.04 -60.07 -19.54
N ALA A 63 42.00 -60.24 -20.45
CA ALA A 63 42.23 -59.31 -21.55
C ALA A 63 42.58 -60.09 -22.82
N SER A 64 41.79 -59.94 -23.87
CA SER A 64 42.05 -60.54 -25.19
C SER A 64 42.87 -59.57 -26.04
N VAL A 65 43.66 -60.09 -26.98
CA VAL A 65 44.39 -59.29 -27.96
C VAL A 65 44.13 -59.84 -29.35
N ASP A 66 43.87 -58.97 -30.32
CA ASP A 66 43.67 -59.38 -31.71
C ASP A 66 44.99 -59.40 -32.52
N ALA A 67 44.91 -59.79 -33.79
CA ALA A 67 46.08 -59.87 -34.66
C ALA A 67 46.72 -58.49 -34.96
N ALA A 68 45.98 -57.39 -34.77
CA ALA A 68 46.47 -56.03 -34.93
C ALA A 68 47.11 -55.46 -33.65
N GLY A 69 47.05 -56.20 -32.53
CA GLY A 69 47.57 -55.77 -31.24
C GLY A 69 46.58 -54.91 -30.43
N VAL A 70 45.29 -54.89 -30.77
CA VAL A 70 44.26 -54.25 -29.96
C VAL A 70 43.89 -55.17 -28.81
N VAL A 71 44.08 -54.69 -27.58
CA VAL A 71 43.69 -55.39 -26.35
C VAL A 71 42.30 -54.95 -25.95
N THR A 72 41.42 -55.90 -25.61
CA THR A 72 40.09 -55.64 -25.04
C THR A 72 40.03 -56.20 -23.62
N GLY A 73 39.65 -55.37 -22.65
CA GLY A 73 39.38 -55.82 -21.29
C GLY A 73 38.09 -56.64 -21.22
N VAL A 74 38.16 -57.89 -20.80
CA VAL A 74 37.03 -58.84 -20.81
C VAL A 74 36.49 -59.05 -19.40
N SER A 75 37.35 -59.23 -18.41
CA SER A 75 36.97 -59.34 -16.99
C SER A 75 38.06 -58.77 -16.10
N ALA A 76 37.71 -58.37 -14.88
CA ALA A 76 38.68 -57.78 -13.96
C ALA A 76 39.78 -58.77 -13.58
N GLY A 77 41.03 -58.30 -13.58
CA GLY A 77 42.21 -59.13 -13.32
C GLY A 77 43.43 -58.60 -14.06
N THR A 78 44.50 -59.39 -14.10
CA THR A 78 45.74 -59.04 -14.82
C THR A 78 46.06 -60.07 -15.90
N ALA A 79 46.47 -59.62 -17.08
CA ALA A 79 46.94 -60.46 -18.17
C ALA A 79 48.28 -59.95 -18.70
N THR A 80 49.17 -60.85 -19.12
CA THR A 80 50.40 -60.48 -19.84
C THR A 80 50.17 -60.68 -21.33
N ILE A 81 50.34 -59.62 -22.12
CA ILE A 81 50.23 -59.66 -23.57
C ILE A 81 51.62 -59.80 -24.17
N SER A 82 51.81 -60.78 -25.06
CA SER A 82 53.10 -61.13 -25.66
C SER A 82 53.05 -60.92 -27.18
N ALA A 83 54.08 -60.26 -27.73
CA ALA A 83 54.34 -60.12 -29.15
C ALA A 83 55.55 -60.95 -29.56
N SER A 84 55.42 -61.81 -30.56
CA SER A 84 56.50 -62.65 -31.07
C SER A 84 56.83 -62.32 -32.54
N ALA A 85 58.12 -62.19 -32.86
CA ALA A 85 58.60 -62.03 -34.24
C ALA A 85 59.91 -62.82 -34.43
N ASP A 86 59.95 -63.72 -35.41
CA ASP A 86 61.09 -64.62 -35.71
C ASP A 86 61.69 -65.33 -34.48
N GLY A 87 60.85 -65.67 -33.50
CA GLY A 87 61.22 -66.38 -32.27
C GLY A 87 61.64 -65.48 -31.09
N ALA A 88 61.79 -64.17 -31.28
CA ALA A 88 61.99 -63.21 -30.19
C ALA A 88 60.64 -62.74 -29.62
N ILE A 89 60.54 -62.61 -28.29
CA ILE A 89 59.29 -62.27 -27.59
C ILE A 89 59.47 -60.99 -26.76
N GLY A 90 58.50 -60.08 -26.86
CA GLY A 90 58.33 -58.92 -25.98
C GLY A 90 56.99 -59.00 -25.26
N THR A 91 56.91 -58.50 -24.02
CA THR A 91 55.69 -58.61 -23.20
C THR A 91 55.31 -57.29 -22.53
N VAL A 92 54.01 -57.12 -22.22
CA VAL A 92 53.48 -56.03 -21.41
C VAL A 92 52.36 -56.54 -20.50
N GLY A 93 52.32 -56.08 -19.24
CA GLY A 93 51.23 -56.38 -18.32
C GLY A 93 50.05 -55.44 -18.54
N VAL A 94 48.83 -55.98 -18.56
CA VAL A 94 47.58 -55.25 -18.63
C VAL A 94 46.73 -55.61 -17.40
N THR A 95 46.23 -54.60 -16.70
CA THR A 95 45.31 -54.74 -15.56
C THR A 95 43.92 -54.26 -15.98
N VAL A 96 42.93 -55.12 -15.90
CA VAL A 96 41.53 -54.79 -16.14
C VAL A 96 40.83 -54.60 -14.79
N VAL A 97 40.14 -53.48 -14.61
CA VAL A 97 39.36 -53.18 -13.39
C VAL A 97 37.85 -53.17 -13.69
N PRO A 98 36.99 -53.43 -12.70
CA PRO A 98 35.54 -53.31 -12.88
C PRO A 98 35.12 -51.85 -13.14
N VAL A 99 34.00 -51.64 -13.83
CA VAL A 99 33.37 -50.32 -13.96
C VAL A 99 32.91 -49.82 -12.58
N PRO A 100 33.33 -48.62 -12.12
CA PRO A 100 32.96 -48.10 -10.81
C PRO A 100 31.46 -47.78 -10.67
N VAL A 101 30.88 -48.04 -9.49
CA VAL A 101 29.54 -47.59 -9.13
C VAL A 101 29.53 -46.10 -8.80
N MET A 102 28.64 -45.34 -9.46
CA MET A 102 28.43 -43.92 -9.17
C MET A 102 27.25 -43.68 -8.22
N ALA A 103 26.14 -44.38 -8.45
CA ALA A 103 24.91 -44.19 -7.68
C ALA A 103 24.13 -45.50 -7.49
N VAL A 104 23.29 -45.52 -6.45
CA VAL A 104 22.26 -46.52 -6.22
C VAL A 104 20.93 -45.78 -6.08
N TYR A 105 19.83 -46.34 -6.63
CA TYR A 105 18.51 -45.72 -6.58
C TYR A 105 17.44 -46.72 -6.15
N ILE A 106 16.73 -46.43 -5.07
CA ILE A 106 15.53 -47.19 -4.66
C ILE A 106 14.34 -46.74 -5.53
N GLU A 107 13.66 -47.67 -6.18
CA GLU A 107 12.59 -47.34 -7.15
C GLU A 107 11.32 -46.79 -6.47
N ASN A 108 10.82 -47.46 -5.42
CA ASN A 108 9.65 -47.00 -4.68
C ASN A 108 10.04 -45.95 -3.62
N ARG A 109 9.63 -44.70 -3.85
CA ARG A 109 9.99 -43.56 -3.00
C ARG A 109 9.09 -43.35 -1.77
N THR A 110 7.92 -43.97 -1.71
CA THR A 110 6.96 -43.84 -0.59
C THR A 110 6.31 -45.18 -0.20
N PRO A 111 7.09 -46.21 0.17
CA PRO A 111 6.54 -47.50 0.54
C PRO A 111 5.75 -47.45 1.86
N SER A 112 4.64 -48.20 1.90
CA SER A 112 3.76 -48.33 3.06
C SER A 112 3.20 -49.74 3.19
N VAL A 113 3.20 -50.29 4.40
CA VAL A 113 2.59 -51.58 4.75
C VAL A 113 1.74 -51.44 6.01
N ARG A 114 0.83 -52.38 6.26
CA ARG A 114 0.28 -52.57 7.62
C ARG A 114 1.28 -53.37 8.44
N GLN A 115 1.20 -53.25 9.77
CA GLN A 115 1.93 -54.13 10.68
C GLN A 115 1.60 -55.60 10.36
N GLY A 116 2.65 -56.42 10.24
CA GLY A 116 2.60 -57.80 9.74
C GLY A 116 2.64 -57.95 8.21
N GLY A 117 2.43 -56.86 7.46
CA GLY A 117 2.49 -56.83 6.00
C GLY A 117 3.91 -56.68 5.45
N THR A 118 4.07 -56.95 4.16
CA THR A 118 5.36 -56.87 3.46
C THR A 118 5.29 -56.00 2.20
N ALA A 119 6.42 -55.41 1.83
CA ALA A 119 6.59 -54.68 0.57
C ALA A 119 7.96 -54.99 -0.01
N GLN A 120 8.01 -55.30 -1.31
CA GLN A 120 9.27 -55.53 -2.02
C GLN A 120 9.83 -54.19 -2.49
N LEU A 121 11.06 -53.87 -2.10
CA LEU A 121 11.84 -52.77 -2.66
C LEU A 121 12.87 -53.30 -3.64
N THR A 122 13.12 -52.54 -4.68
CA THR A 122 14.12 -52.77 -5.73
C THR A 122 15.05 -51.57 -5.78
N ALA A 123 16.33 -51.81 -6.07
CA ALA A 123 17.31 -50.77 -6.27
C ALA A 123 18.09 -51.00 -7.56
N THR A 124 18.38 -49.92 -8.28
CA THR A 124 19.22 -49.94 -9.48
C THR A 124 20.58 -49.32 -9.18
N VAL A 125 21.65 -49.99 -9.60
CA VAL A 125 23.03 -49.52 -9.45
C VAL A 125 23.51 -48.98 -10.80
N GLN A 126 24.10 -47.79 -10.83
CA GLN A 126 24.48 -47.12 -12.08
C GLN A 126 25.93 -46.65 -12.08
N ASP A 127 26.54 -46.65 -13.26
CA ASP A 127 27.84 -46.02 -13.53
C ASP A 127 27.72 -44.50 -13.76
N ALA A 128 28.85 -43.84 -14.02
CA ALA A 128 28.90 -42.39 -14.28
C ALA A 128 28.17 -41.96 -15.58
N LEU A 129 27.85 -42.90 -16.47
CA LEU A 129 27.13 -42.67 -17.72
C LEU A 129 25.62 -43.03 -17.59
N GLY A 130 25.16 -43.39 -16.39
CA GLY A 130 23.76 -43.75 -16.12
C GLY A 130 23.38 -45.17 -16.57
N ARG A 131 24.35 -46.02 -16.94
CA ARG A 131 24.08 -47.40 -17.34
C ARG A 131 23.94 -48.30 -16.12
N THR A 132 22.97 -49.21 -16.15
CA THR A 132 22.74 -50.16 -15.05
C THR A 132 23.85 -51.20 -14.96
N LEU A 133 24.45 -51.32 -13.77
CA LEU A 133 25.43 -52.34 -13.40
C LEU A 133 24.73 -53.50 -12.69
N GLY A 134 24.17 -54.44 -13.46
CA GLY A 134 23.28 -55.51 -12.95
C GLY A 134 23.96 -56.60 -12.11
N ASP A 135 25.28 -56.67 -12.13
CA ASP A 135 26.10 -57.61 -11.36
C ASP A 135 26.53 -57.08 -9.99
N ARG A 136 26.17 -55.83 -9.66
CA ARG A 136 26.59 -55.17 -8.41
C ARG A 136 25.65 -55.54 -7.26
N PRO A 137 26.16 -56.17 -6.18
CA PRO A 137 25.33 -56.54 -5.05
C PRO A 137 24.84 -55.29 -4.30
N VAL A 138 23.54 -55.26 -3.99
CA VAL A 138 22.92 -54.24 -3.14
C VAL A 138 22.70 -54.83 -1.76
N SER A 139 23.20 -54.15 -0.73
CA SER A 139 22.92 -54.48 0.67
C SER A 139 21.85 -53.56 1.23
N TRP A 140 20.88 -54.14 1.93
CA TRP A 140 19.75 -53.42 2.49
C TRP A 140 19.87 -53.28 4.01
N SER A 141 19.43 -52.14 4.55
CA SER A 141 19.35 -51.94 6.00
C SER A 141 18.15 -51.08 6.38
N SER A 142 17.68 -51.23 7.61
CA SER A 142 16.65 -50.37 8.21
C SER A 142 17.29 -49.56 9.34
N ALA A 143 16.98 -48.26 9.40
CA ALA A 143 17.45 -47.39 10.46
C ALA A 143 16.88 -47.78 11.84
N VAL A 144 15.64 -48.28 11.86
CA VAL A 144 14.95 -48.80 13.06
C VAL A 144 14.29 -50.14 12.70
N PRO A 145 15.04 -51.26 12.80
CA PRO A 145 14.53 -52.58 12.44
C PRO A 145 13.29 -53.02 13.22
N ALA A 146 13.10 -52.52 14.45
CA ALA A 146 11.93 -52.80 15.28
C ALA A 146 10.62 -52.23 14.71
N ILE A 147 10.68 -51.20 13.85
CA ILE A 147 9.52 -50.64 13.14
C ILE A 147 9.30 -51.42 11.84
N ALA A 148 10.34 -51.50 11.00
CA ALA A 148 10.31 -52.35 9.81
C ALA A 148 11.68 -53.00 9.60
N SER A 149 11.71 -54.31 9.40
CA SER A 149 12.89 -55.03 8.98
C SER A 149 12.96 -55.09 7.45
N VAL A 150 14.17 -55.23 6.90
CA VAL A 150 14.37 -55.44 5.46
C VAL A 150 15.33 -56.60 5.28
N SER A 151 14.98 -57.55 4.40
CA SER A 151 15.84 -58.66 4.01
C SER A 151 16.85 -58.23 2.95
N GLN A 152 17.86 -59.06 2.68
CA GLN A 152 18.85 -58.76 1.64
C GLN A 152 18.30 -58.80 0.22
N SER A 153 17.11 -59.37 -0.01
CA SER A 153 16.43 -59.25 -1.29
C SER A 153 15.66 -57.94 -1.45
N GLY A 154 15.63 -57.07 -0.43
CA GLY A 154 14.85 -55.84 -0.42
C GLY A 154 13.40 -56.02 0.04
N LEU A 155 13.00 -57.22 0.49
CA LEU A 155 11.67 -57.43 1.08
C LEU A 155 11.61 -56.80 2.47
N VAL A 156 10.79 -55.76 2.62
CA VAL A 156 10.54 -55.05 3.86
C VAL A 156 9.33 -55.69 4.57
N THR A 157 9.43 -55.94 5.87
CA THR A 157 8.34 -56.41 6.72
C THR A 157 8.04 -55.35 7.79
N GLY A 158 6.78 -54.91 7.88
CA GLY A 158 6.34 -54.01 8.94
C GLY A 158 6.16 -54.77 10.26
N LEU A 159 6.89 -54.41 11.30
CA LEU A 159 6.87 -55.11 12.59
C LEU A 159 6.09 -54.35 13.66
N SER A 160 6.30 -53.04 13.75
CA SER A 160 5.60 -52.16 14.69
C SER A 160 5.16 -50.90 13.96
N ALA A 161 3.99 -50.35 14.34
CA ALA A 161 3.52 -49.10 13.75
C ALA A 161 4.53 -47.97 13.99
N GLY A 162 4.75 -47.14 12.97
CA GLY A 162 5.75 -46.08 13.02
C GLY A 162 6.36 -45.78 11.65
N THR A 163 7.36 -44.89 11.64
CA THR A 163 8.14 -44.56 10.44
C THR A 163 9.63 -44.88 10.67
N THR A 164 10.27 -45.55 9.72
CA THR A 164 11.72 -45.81 9.69
C THR A 164 12.28 -45.45 8.31
N TYR A 165 13.60 -45.49 8.13
CA TYR A 165 14.24 -45.36 6.81
C TYR A 165 14.80 -46.70 6.36
N ILE A 166 14.54 -47.07 5.10
CA ILE A 166 15.17 -48.21 4.44
C ILE A 166 16.27 -47.69 3.52
N ARG A 167 17.46 -48.27 3.63
CA ARG A 167 18.66 -47.87 2.89
C ARG A 167 19.15 -48.98 1.99
N ALA A 168 19.56 -48.62 0.77
CA ALA A 168 20.26 -49.47 -0.17
C ALA A 168 21.71 -48.99 -0.29
N LEU A 169 22.67 -49.90 -0.16
CA LEU A 169 24.11 -49.63 -0.29
C LEU A 169 24.73 -50.53 -1.36
N ALA A 170 25.41 -49.93 -2.34
CA ALA A 170 26.24 -50.63 -3.33
C ALA A 170 27.61 -49.94 -3.42
N GLU A 171 28.69 -50.68 -3.16
CA GLU A 171 30.08 -50.19 -3.24
C GLU A 171 30.33 -48.81 -2.58
N GLY A 172 29.75 -48.59 -1.40
CA GLY A 172 29.91 -47.34 -0.65
C GLY A 172 28.94 -46.21 -1.03
N LYS A 173 28.09 -46.39 -2.05
CA LYS A 173 27.02 -45.44 -2.41
C LYS A 173 25.72 -45.81 -1.72
N VAL A 174 24.98 -44.83 -1.19
CA VAL A 174 23.76 -45.03 -0.39
C VAL A 174 22.59 -44.25 -0.98
N ASP A 175 21.41 -44.87 -1.01
CA ASP A 175 20.11 -44.21 -1.16
C ASP A 175 19.19 -44.61 0.00
N SER A 176 18.24 -43.75 0.36
CA SER A 176 17.38 -43.92 1.53
C SER A 176 15.94 -43.45 1.25
N VAL A 177 14.95 -44.25 1.63
CA VAL A 177 13.51 -43.91 1.52
C VAL A 177 12.79 -44.07 2.86
N PRO A 178 11.80 -43.22 3.19
CA PRO A 178 10.99 -43.40 4.38
C PRO A 178 10.00 -44.56 4.18
N MET A 179 9.99 -45.50 5.13
CA MET A 179 9.06 -46.62 5.19
C MET A 179 8.04 -46.38 6.31
N ARG A 180 6.76 -46.37 5.94
CA ARG A 180 5.66 -46.22 6.89
C ARG A 180 5.01 -47.57 7.20
N VAL A 181 4.89 -47.90 8.49
CA VAL A 181 4.16 -49.07 8.97
C VAL A 181 2.90 -48.58 9.67
N ARG A 182 1.75 -48.88 9.07
CA ARG A 182 0.43 -48.55 9.60
C ARG A 182 0.02 -49.55 10.69
N SER A 183 -0.69 -49.08 11.69
CA SER A 183 -1.24 -49.92 12.76
C SER A 183 -2.27 -50.93 12.22
N LEU A 184 -2.52 -52.00 12.98
CA LEU A 184 -3.64 -52.92 12.72
C LEU A 184 -4.99 -52.30 13.08
N SER A 185 -5.01 -51.45 14.10
CA SER A 185 -6.19 -50.72 14.54
C SER A 185 -6.08 -49.26 14.12
N ALA A 186 -7.06 -48.77 13.35
CA ALA A 186 -7.14 -47.38 12.97
C ALA A 186 -7.38 -46.50 14.22
N PRO A 187 -6.90 -45.24 14.22
CA PRO A 187 -7.23 -44.30 15.29
C PRO A 187 -8.75 -44.10 15.38
N THR A 188 -9.24 -43.77 16.58
CA THR A 188 -10.62 -43.30 16.79
C THR A 188 -10.62 -41.98 17.55
N ILE A 189 -11.68 -41.18 17.36
CA ILE A 189 -11.88 -39.93 18.11
C ILE A 189 -13.19 -40.09 18.88
N THR A 190 -13.11 -40.05 20.20
CA THR A 190 -14.27 -40.19 21.10
C THR A 190 -14.70 -38.88 21.72
N GLY A 191 -13.83 -37.87 21.78
CA GLY A 191 -14.17 -36.57 22.37
C GLY A 191 -13.12 -35.49 22.16
N VAL A 192 -13.52 -34.26 22.48
CA VAL A 192 -12.67 -33.07 22.43
C VAL A 192 -12.92 -32.21 23.66
N ALA A 193 -11.88 -31.52 24.14
CA ALA A 193 -12.01 -30.52 25.21
C ALA A 193 -11.07 -29.33 24.95
N PRO A 194 -11.46 -28.08 25.30
CA PRO A 194 -12.82 -27.70 25.71
C PRO A 194 -13.86 -27.93 24.59
N ALA A 195 -15.14 -27.86 24.91
CA ALA A 195 -16.22 -28.13 23.94
C ALA A 195 -16.24 -27.13 22.76
N THR A 196 -15.74 -25.91 22.97
CA THR A 196 -15.54 -24.90 21.94
C THR A 196 -14.09 -24.44 21.95
N TRP A 197 -13.45 -24.54 20.79
CA TRP A 197 -12.06 -24.17 20.57
C TRP A 197 -11.91 -22.73 20.09
N VAL A 198 -10.76 -22.13 20.32
CA VAL A 198 -10.39 -20.79 19.81
C VAL A 198 -9.06 -20.87 19.07
N PRO A 199 -8.84 -20.11 17.98
CA PRO A 199 -7.55 -20.07 17.29
C PRO A 199 -6.39 -19.78 18.24
N SER A 200 -5.23 -20.39 18.00
CA SER A 200 -4.05 -20.33 18.87
C SER A 200 -4.26 -20.83 20.32
N GLY A 201 -5.45 -21.33 20.66
CA GLY A 201 -5.75 -21.92 21.97
C GLY A 201 -5.20 -23.34 22.11
N ALA A 202 -5.11 -23.80 23.36
CA ALA A 202 -4.83 -25.20 23.66
C ALA A 202 -6.12 -26.03 23.62
N ALA A 203 -6.02 -27.27 23.14
CA ALA A 203 -7.11 -28.24 23.14
C ALA A 203 -6.60 -29.66 23.36
N THR A 204 -7.50 -30.57 23.72
CA THR A 204 -7.23 -32.00 23.84
C THR A 204 -8.22 -32.80 23.01
N ILE A 205 -7.73 -33.90 22.43
CA ILE A 205 -8.53 -34.89 21.69
C ILE A 205 -8.42 -36.21 22.44
N THR A 206 -9.55 -36.82 22.78
CA THR A 206 -9.61 -38.16 23.37
C THR A 206 -10.03 -39.18 22.34
N GLY A 207 -9.47 -40.38 22.43
CA GLY A 207 -9.69 -41.43 21.45
C GLY A 207 -8.96 -42.72 21.80
N THR A 208 -8.67 -43.52 20.77
CA THR A 208 -7.85 -44.73 20.89
C THR A 208 -6.90 -44.87 19.72
N ASN A 209 -5.84 -45.66 19.91
CA ASN A 209 -4.83 -45.99 18.89
C ASN A 209 -4.08 -44.76 18.34
N PHE A 210 -3.90 -43.73 19.17
CA PHE A 210 -2.94 -42.66 18.89
C PHE A 210 -1.50 -43.16 19.13
N ALA A 211 -0.53 -42.53 18.49
CA ALA A 211 0.88 -42.86 18.78
C ALA A 211 1.33 -42.16 20.08
N PRO A 212 2.14 -42.80 20.92
CA PRO A 212 2.65 -42.19 22.15
C PRO A 212 3.70 -41.08 21.90
N ASP A 213 4.28 -41.02 20.70
CA ASP A 213 5.22 -39.96 20.30
C ASP A 213 4.53 -38.86 19.48
N LEU A 214 5.08 -37.64 19.52
CA LEU A 214 4.49 -36.49 18.82
C LEU A 214 4.57 -36.60 17.29
N ALA A 215 5.66 -37.17 16.75
CA ALA A 215 5.98 -37.11 15.34
C ALA A 215 5.09 -38.01 14.48
N SER A 216 4.58 -39.08 15.06
CA SER A 216 3.69 -40.04 14.42
C SER A 216 2.24 -39.57 14.31
N ASN A 217 1.86 -38.49 15.00
CA ASN A 217 0.50 -37.93 15.00
C ASN A 217 0.44 -36.63 14.19
N GLU A 218 -0.46 -36.56 13.21
CA GLU A 218 -0.80 -35.33 12.50
C GLU A 218 -2.26 -34.95 12.78
N VAL A 219 -2.48 -33.73 13.26
CA VAL A 219 -3.83 -33.22 13.55
C VAL A 219 -4.16 -32.06 12.62
N PHE A 220 -5.30 -32.13 11.95
CA PHE A 220 -5.82 -31.09 11.08
C PHE A 220 -7.20 -30.62 11.57
N VAL A 221 -7.33 -29.31 11.75
CA VAL A 221 -8.57 -28.64 12.16
C VAL A 221 -9.00 -27.73 11.02
N ASN A 222 -10.17 -28.02 10.44
CA ASN A 222 -10.68 -27.35 9.24
C ASN A 222 -9.66 -27.29 8.09
N GLY A 223 -8.87 -28.36 7.92
CA GLY A 223 -7.80 -28.47 6.92
C GLY A 223 -6.47 -27.82 7.31
N ALA A 224 -6.40 -27.03 8.39
CA ALA A 224 -5.17 -26.42 8.88
C ALA A 224 -4.47 -27.31 9.91
N ARG A 225 -3.14 -27.47 9.80
CA ARG A 225 -2.36 -28.35 10.68
C ARG A 225 -2.20 -27.72 12.08
N ALA A 226 -2.68 -28.41 13.11
CA ALA A 226 -2.45 -28.07 14.51
C ALA A 226 -1.11 -28.63 15.00
N THR A 227 -0.52 -28.00 16.01
CA THR A 227 0.73 -28.47 16.62
C THR A 227 0.40 -29.44 17.74
N VAL A 228 0.90 -30.68 17.66
CA VAL A 228 0.76 -31.66 18.76
C VAL A 228 1.80 -31.34 19.84
N THR A 229 1.35 -31.11 21.06
CA THR A 229 2.19 -30.69 22.20
C THR A 229 2.37 -31.80 23.24
N ALA A 230 1.46 -32.77 23.31
CA ALA A 230 1.60 -34.00 24.09
C ALA A 230 0.84 -35.15 23.41
N ALA A 231 1.33 -36.38 23.55
CA ALA A 231 0.70 -37.56 22.98
C ALA A 231 0.76 -38.78 23.91
N SER A 232 -0.29 -39.58 23.86
CA SER A 232 -0.45 -40.89 24.49
C SER A 232 -1.40 -41.71 23.63
N GLU A 233 -1.55 -43.00 23.90
CA GLU A 233 -2.42 -43.89 23.10
C GLU A 233 -3.90 -43.49 23.09
N THR A 234 -4.35 -42.68 24.06
CA THR A 234 -5.75 -42.30 24.24
C THR A 234 -6.01 -40.79 24.28
N LEU A 235 -4.96 -39.96 24.31
CA LEU A 235 -5.08 -38.51 24.42
C LEU A 235 -3.97 -37.77 23.67
N LEU A 236 -4.37 -36.77 22.88
CA LEU A 236 -3.49 -35.80 22.24
C LEU A 236 -3.76 -34.41 22.82
N SER A 237 -2.73 -33.68 23.21
CA SER A 237 -2.80 -32.24 23.45
C SER A 237 -2.28 -31.50 22.23
N ILE A 238 -2.98 -30.44 21.83
CA ILE A 238 -2.66 -29.66 20.65
C ILE A 238 -2.71 -28.16 20.95
N THR A 239 -1.97 -27.38 20.16
CA THR A 239 -2.20 -25.95 19.98
C THR A 239 -2.85 -25.74 18.62
N LEU A 240 -4.00 -25.06 18.61
CA LEU A 240 -4.76 -24.75 17.40
C LEU A 240 -3.98 -23.79 16.49
N PRO A 241 -4.17 -23.89 15.16
CA PRO A 241 -3.59 -22.93 14.22
C PRO A 241 -4.05 -21.50 14.54
N SER A 242 -3.25 -20.51 14.14
CA SER A 242 -3.63 -19.10 14.28
C SER A 242 -4.83 -18.75 13.41
N ILE A 243 -5.54 -17.67 13.76
CA ILE A 243 -6.73 -17.21 13.04
C ILE A 243 -6.46 -16.85 11.57
N THR A 244 -5.21 -16.56 11.20
CA THR A 244 -4.81 -16.30 9.80
C THR A 244 -4.63 -17.59 8.99
N ALA A 245 -4.38 -18.72 9.66
CA ALA A 245 -4.20 -20.03 9.04
C ALA A 245 -5.53 -20.79 8.85
N ILE A 246 -6.61 -20.36 9.50
CA ILE A 246 -7.95 -20.96 9.39
C ILE A 246 -8.90 -19.99 8.66
N PRO A 247 -9.71 -20.46 7.69
CA PRO A 247 -10.72 -19.62 7.05
C PRO A 247 -11.69 -19.01 8.07
N CYS A 248 -11.99 -17.71 7.95
CA CYS A 248 -12.98 -17.05 8.79
C CYS A 248 -14.35 -17.66 8.51
N ALA A 249 -14.99 -18.21 9.54
CA ALA A 249 -16.27 -18.88 9.47
C ALA A 249 -17.04 -18.60 10.76
N PRO A 250 -18.39 -18.63 10.75
CA PRO A 250 -19.16 -18.50 11.98
C PRO A 250 -18.83 -19.62 12.97
N THR A 251 -19.03 -19.32 14.25
CA THR A 251 -18.88 -20.28 15.34
C THR A 251 -19.77 -21.48 15.10
N GLY A 252 -19.16 -22.66 15.01
CA GLY A 252 -19.86 -23.88 14.65
C GLY A 252 -18.92 -25.08 14.47
N PRO A 253 -19.48 -26.24 14.06
CA PRO A 253 -18.70 -27.45 13.87
C PRO A 253 -17.78 -27.32 12.65
N VAL A 254 -16.52 -27.72 12.81
CA VAL A 254 -15.52 -27.83 11.75
C VAL A 254 -14.95 -29.25 11.68
N PRO A 255 -14.49 -29.71 10.49
CA PRO A 255 -13.84 -30.99 10.34
C PRO A 255 -12.59 -31.11 11.23
N LEU A 256 -12.48 -32.20 11.95
CA LEU A 256 -11.29 -32.61 12.69
C LEU A 256 -10.77 -33.91 12.10
N VAL A 257 -9.49 -33.96 11.74
CA VAL A 257 -8.83 -35.18 11.26
C VAL A 257 -7.58 -35.45 12.10
N VAL A 258 -7.45 -36.67 12.60
CA VAL A 258 -6.24 -37.18 13.25
C VAL A 258 -5.69 -38.31 12.37
N SER A 259 -4.47 -38.15 11.87
CA SER A 259 -3.74 -39.17 11.12
C SER A 259 -2.61 -39.71 11.97
N VAL A 260 -2.56 -41.03 12.12
CA VAL A 260 -1.55 -41.75 12.91
C VAL A 260 -0.87 -42.74 11.99
N ASN A 261 0.41 -42.50 11.71
CA ASN A 261 1.21 -43.35 10.80
C ASN A 261 0.57 -43.61 9.42
N GLY A 262 -0.35 -42.75 8.97
CA GLY A 262 -1.02 -42.83 7.66
C GLY A 262 -2.42 -43.46 7.66
N ASP A 263 -2.93 -43.93 8.81
CA ASP A 263 -4.37 -44.21 8.98
C ASP A 263 -5.05 -43.01 9.64
N SER A 264 -6.27 -42.67 9.25
CA SER A 264 -6.95 -41.44 9.68
C SER A 264 -8.28 -41.72 10.38
N ALA A 265 -8.58 -40.93 11.40
CA ALA A 265 -9.89 -40.78 12.02
C ALA A 265 -10.43 -39.38 11.73
N SER A 266 -11.73 -39.27 11.48
CA SER A 266 -12.41 -37.98 11.32
C SER A 266 -13.53 -37.81 12.35
N SER A 267 -13.71 -36.57 12.79
CA SER A 267 -14.79 -36.15 13.68
C SER A 267 -15.10 -34.66 13.43
N GLN A 268 -15.89 -34.04 14.30
CA GLN A 268 -16.12 -32.61 14.30
C GLN A 268 -15.71 -32.01 15.65
N ALA A 269 -15.20 -30.78 15.61
CA ALA A 269 -15.00 -29.95 16.79
C ALA A 269 -15.71 -28.62 16.59
N THR A 270 -16.22 -28.01 17.66
CA THR A 270 -16.79 -26.66 17.56
C THR A 270 -15.67 -25.65 17.72
N ILE A 271 -15.56 -24.70 16.79
CA ILE A 271 -14.59 -23.59 16.87
C ILE A 271 -15.33 -22.26 16.91
N SER A 272 -14.92 -21.37 17.80
CA SER A 272 -15.30 -19.95 17.81
C SER A 272 -14.16 -19.16 17.18
N MET A 273 -14.23 -19.00 15.86
CA MET A 273 -13.26 -18.26 15.04
C MET A 273 -13.41 -16.75 15.17
N ALA A 274 -14.63 -16.31 15.47
CA ALA A 274 -15.08 -14.96 15.21
C ALA A 274 -15.43 -14.26 16.52
N THR A 275 -14.96 -13.02 16.67
CA THR A 275 -15.39 -12.17 17.77
C THR A 275 -16.87 -11.86 17.59
N GLN A 276 -17.71 -12.25 18.55
CA GLN A 276 -19.13 -11.95 18.48
C GLN A 276 -19.38 -10.45 18.58
N ARG A 277 -20.17 -9.92 17.64
CA ARG A 277 -20.60 -8.53 17.57
C ARG A 277 -22.11 -8.47 17.61
N GLN A 278 -22.60 -7.49 18.36
CA GLN A 278 -24.02 -7.14 18.43
C GLN A 278 -24.12 -5.66 18.06
N LEU A 279 -25.02 -5.34 17.13
CA LEU A 279 -25.37 -3.98 16.77
C LEU A 279 -26.89 -3.90 16.69
N ALA A 280 -27.51 -3.12 17.58
CA ALA A 280 -28.90 -2.74 17.40
C ALA A 280 -29.04 -1.80 16.19
N VAL A 281 -30.27 -1.66 15.68
CA VAL A 281 -30.54 -0.69 14.60
C VAL A 281 -30.20 0.72 15.11
N GLY A 282 -29.37 1.43 14.36
CA GLY A 282 -28.83 2.74 14.70
C GLY A 282 -27.45 2.73 15.34
N GLU A 283 -27.01 1.60 15.89
CA GLU A 283 -25.70 1.48 16.52
C GLU A 283 -24.59 1.23 15.49
N SER A 284 -23.39 1.66 15.87
CA SER A 284 -22.20 1.57 15.06
C SER A 284 -21.01 1.06 15.87
N MET A 285 -19.97 0.62 15.17
CA MET A 285 -18.72 0.16 15.75
C MET A 285 -17.54 0.49 14.84
N LEU A 286 -16.37 0.66 15.45
CA LEU A 286 -15.11 0.93 14.77
C LEU A 286 -14.09 -0.15 15.14
N LEU A 287 -13.44 -0.71 14.12
CA LEU A 287 -12.43 -1.77 14.23
C LEU A 287 -11.13 -1.32 13.57
N THR A 288 -10.11 -1.08 14.37
CA THR A 288 -8.79 -0.60 13.90
C THR A 288 -7.64 -1.53 14.26
N SER A 289 -7.85 -2.46 15.19
CA SER A 289 -6.82 -3.44 15.56
C SER A 289 -6.76 -4.57 14.52
N ALA A 290 -5.55 -5.05 14.24
CA ALA A 290 -5.37 -6.15 13.29
C ALA A 290 -6.20 -7.39 13.69
N SER A 291 -6.29 -7.71 14.99
CA SER A 291 -7.08 -8.83 15.50
C SER A 291 -8.58 -8.66 15.27
N ASP A 292 -9.12 -7.45 15.48
CA ASP A 292 -10.54 -7.18 15.29
C ASP A 292 -10.96 -7.25 13.83
N LEU A 293 -10.04 -7.10 12.87
CA LEU A 293 -10.35 -7.16 11.45
C LEU A 293 -10.41 -8.59 10.89
N LEU A 294 -9.92 -9.59 11.63
CA LEU A 294 -9.69 -10.94 11.08
C LEU A 294 -10.96 -11.79 10.95
N CYS A 295 -11.91 -11.66 11.88
CA CYS A 295 -13.18 -12.39 11.84
C CYS A 295 -14.19 -11.87 12.89
N ASN A 296 -15.32 -11.32 12.45
CA ASN A 296 -16.38 -10.79 13.32
C ASN A 296 -17.70 -11.48 13.03
N GLU A 297 -18.32 -12.13 14.01
CA GLU A 297 -19.60 -12.82 13.87
C GLU A 297 -20.73 -11.91 14.28
N PHE A 298 -21.68 -11.71 13.37
CA PHE A 298 -22.97 -11.12 13.68
C PHE A 298 -23.97 -12.26 13.92
N SER A 299 -24.74 -12.16 15.01
CA SER A 299 -25.82 -13.11 15.30
C SER A 299 -26.89 -13.09 14.21
N VAL A 300 -27.87 -14.00 14.30
CA VAL A 300 -29.01 -14.09 13.36
C VAL A 300 -29.93 -12.87 13.53
N THR A 301 -29.50 -11.72 13.03
CA THR A 301 -30.21 -10.45 13.10
C THR A 301 -30.20 -9.85 11.70
N GLY A 302 -31.25 -10.16 10.92
CA GLY A 302 -31.46 -9.55 9.61
C GLY A 302 -31.41 -8.01 9.67
N GLY A 303 -31.20 -7.36 8.54
CA GLY A 303 -31.10 -5.90 8.51
C GLY A 303 -30.23 -5.40 7.37
N THR A 304 -30.01 -4.10 7.37
CA THR A 304 -29.09 -3.45 6.43
C THR A 304 -27.96 -2.80 7.20
N TYR A 305 -26.73 -3.03 6.75
CA TYR A 305 -25.52 -2.50 7.33
C TYR A 305 -24.79 -1.67 6.30
N VAL A 306 -24.22 -0.55 6.73
CA VAL A 306 -23.24 0.20 5.94
C VAL A 306 -21.88 -0.07 6.55
N VAL A 307 -20.93 -0.49 5.72
CA VAL A 307 -19.55 -0.79 6.11
C VAL A 307 -18.63 0.15 5.34
N SER A 308 -17.73 0.82 6.05
CA SER A 308 -16.67 1.63 5.47
C SER A 308 -15.32 1.03 5.85
N ALA A 309 -14.46 0.75 4.87
CA ALA A 309 -13.08 0.37 5.11
C ALA A 309 -12.15 1.49 4.65
N PHE A 310 -11.18 1.87 5.48
CA PHE A 310 -10.39 3.07 5.28
C PHE A 310 -8.90 2.79 5.47
N ASN A 311 -8.06 3.52 4.72
CA ASN A 311 -6.62 3.46 4.86
C ASN A 311 -6.13 4.67 5.66
N TYR A 312 -5.75 4.45 6.92
CA TYR A 312 -5.27 5.51 7.82
C TYR A 312 -3.76 5.74 7.72
N ASN A 313 -3.12 5.41 6.60
CA ASN A 313 -1.76 5.88 6.34
C ASN A 313 -1.74 7.42 6.24
N THR A 314 -0.74 8.05 6.85
CA THR A 314 -0.58 9.51 6.86
C THR A 314 0.03 10.06 5.57
N ALA A 315 0.45 9.18 4.64
CA ALA A 315 0.90 9.54 3.30
C ALA A 315 -0.16 9.19 2.26
N ALA A 316 -0.61 10.19 1.49
CA ALA A 316 -1.62 10.00 0.44
C ALA A 316 -1.20 8.98 -0.63
N THR A 317 0.09 8.86 -0.91
CA THR A 317 0.64 7.94 -1.93
C THR A 317 0.78 6.50 -1.45
N ALA A 318 0.68 6.24 -0.14
CA ALA A 318 0.78 4.90 0.40
C ALA A 318 -0.56 4.18 0.23
N THR A 319 -0.61 3.26 -0.73
CA THR A 319 -1.83 2.51 -1.05
C THR A 319 -1.94 1.22 -0.24
N ALA A 320 -3.18 0.77 -0.01
CA ALA A 320 -3.50 -0.49 0.62
C ALA A 320 -4.37 -1.36 -0.29
N SER A 321 -4.04 -2.65 -0.35
CA SER A 321 -4.82 -3.67 -1.07
C SER A 321 -5.41 -4.67 -0.09
N PHE A 322 -6.71 -4.87 -0.13
CA PHE A 322 -7.42 -5.78 0.77
C PHE A 322 -8.75 -6.23 0.15
N GLN A 323 -9.42 -7.15 0.82
CA GLN A 323 -10.75 -7.61 0.44
C GLN A 323 -11.68 -7.61 1.65
N LEU A 324 -12.93 -7.21 1.42
CA LEU A 324 -14.02 -7.43 2.38
C LEU A 324 -14.50 -8.88 2.24
N PHE A 325 -14.15 -9.72 3.20
CA PHE A 325 -14.55 -11.12 3.23
C PHE A 325 -15.82 -11.28 4.06
N GLY A 326 -16.77 -12.08 3.56
CA GLY A 326 -17.90 -12.55 4.35
C GLY A 326 -18.27 -13.98 4.02
N ALA A 327 -18.76 -14.70 5.02
CA ALA A 327 -19.21 -16.08 4.88
C ALA A 327 -20.44 -16.33 5.77
N ALA A 328 -21.33 -17.19 5.29
CA ALA A 328 -22.43 -17.77 6.06
C ALA A 328 -22.02 -19.16 6.55
N LEU A 329 -22.62 -19.62 7.66
CA LEU A 329 -22.51 -21.03 8.05
C LEU A 329 -23.23 -21.83 6.97
N ALA A 330 -22.49 -22.57 6.14
CA ALA A 330 -23.10 -23.47 5.17
C ALA A 330 -23.95 -24.49 5.92
N THR A 331 -25.22 -24.67 5.52
CA THR A 331 -25.97 -25.87 5.88
C THR A 331 -25.15 -27.06 5.40
N ALA A 332 -24.76 -27.93 6.35
CA ALA A 332 -23.90 -29.07 6.11
C ALA A 332 -24.62 -30.10 5.21
N THR A 333 -24.61 -29.87 3.91
CA THR A 333 -24.93 -30.89 2.90
C THR A 333 -23.80 -30.91 1.89
N SER A 334 -22.92 -31.90 2.08
CA SER A 334 -21.96 -32.49 1.14
C SER A 334 -21.03 -31.54 0.36
N THR A 335 -19.73 -31.61 0.64
CA THR A 335 -18.80 -32.42 -0.16
C THR A 335 -17.41 -32.38 0.48
N LEU A 336 -16.89 -33.57 0.78
CA LEU A 336 -15.47 -33.79 1.06
C LEU A 336 -14.69 -33.36 -0.20
N LEU A 337 -13.90 -32.29 -0.10
CA LEU A 337 -12.95 -31.93 -1.16
C LEU A 337 -11.61 -32.61 -0.87
N ALA A 338 -11.30 -33.61 -1.71
CA ALA A 338 -9.95 -34.04 -2.03
C ALA A 338 -9.08 -32.84 -2.49
N PRO A 339 -7.73 -32.93 -2.44
CA PRO A 339 -6.87 -31.83 -2.85
C PRO A 339 -7.09 -31.51 -4.34
N ALA A 340 -7.67 -30.35 -4.61
CA ALA A 340 -7.85 -29.85 -5.96
C ALA A 340 -6.49 -29.44 -6.55
N ARG A 341 -6.17 -30.03 -7.70
CA ARG A 341 -5.11 -29.59 -8.60
C ARG A 341 -5.24 -28.10 -8.90
N VAL A 342 -4.09 -27.43 -8.94
CA VAL A 342 -3.91 -26.07 -9.44
C VAL A 342 -4.54 -25.95 -10.83
N LEU A 343 -5.65 -25.20 -10.91
CA LEU A 343 -6.13 -24.64 -12.16
C LEU A 343 -5.44 -23.29 -12.33
N SER A 344 -4.48 -23.25 -13.24
CA SER A 344 -3.95 -22.02 -13.81
C SER A 344 -5.09 -21.25 -14.48
N PHE A 345 -5.44 -20.10 -13.92
CA PHE A 345 -6.32 -19.13 -14.55
C PHE A 345 -5.60 -18.46 -15.73
N PRO A 346 -6.32 -18.07 -16.80
CA PRO A 346 -5.76 -17.20 -17.82
C PRO A 346 -5.40 -15.85 -17.17
N ALA A 347 -4.35 -15.21 -17.69
CA ALA A 347 -3.95 -13.88 -17.25
C ALA A 347 -5.15 -12.92 -17.26
N PRO A 348 -5.27 -12.00 -16.28
CA PRO A 348 -6.29 -10.96 -16.35
C PRO A 348 -6.09 -10.21 -17.66
N GLY A 349 -7.12 -10.21 -18.51
CA GLY A 349 -7.18 -9.24 -19.60
C GLY A 349 -7.05 -7.87 -18.97
N THR A 350 -5.96 -7.18 -19.31
CA THR A 350 -5.79 -5.76 -19.00
C THR A 350 -7.05 -5.02 -19.45
N PRO A 351 -7.76 -4.30 -18.57
CA PRO A 351 -8.68 -3.28 -19.06
C PRO A 351 -7.85 -2.37 -19.95
N ALA A 352 -8.28 -2.16 -21.19
CA ALA A 352 -7.67 -1.21 -22.10
C ALA A 352 -7.89 0.20 -21.54
N ALA A 353 -7.09 0.61 -20.57
CA ALA A 353 -6.85 2.00 -20.24
C ALA A 353 -5.85 2.53 -21.27
N GLY A 354 -6.33 2.74 -22.50
CA GLY A 354 -5.73 3.79 -23.32
C GLY A 354 -5.93 5.12 -22.58
N PRO A 355 -4.98 6.07 -22.64
CA PRO A 355 -5.20 7.39 -22.07
C PRO A 355 -6.37 8.01 -22.84
N LEU A 356 -7.56 7.98 -22.24
CA LEU A 356 -8.59 8.94 -22.58
C LEU A 356 -7.94 10.29 -22.32
N ALA A 357 -7.75 11.09 -23.37
CA ALA A 357 -7.39 12.48 -23.21
C ALA A 357 -8.37 13.07 -22.20
N LEU A 358 -7.86 13.41 -21.01
CA LEU A 358 -8.68 14.00 -19.96
C LEU A 358 -9.39 15.21 -20.59
N PRO A 359 -10.70 15.38 -20.40
CA PRO A 359 -11.36 16.60 -20.85
C PRO A 359 -10.61 17.80 -20.28
N ALA A 360 -10.55 18.89 -21.05
CA ALA A 360 -9.92 20.11 -20.57
C ALA A 360 -10.53 20.47 -19.20
N PRO A 361 -9.70 20.81 -18.21
CA PRO A 361 -10.17 21.00 -16.85
C PRO A 361 -11.20 22.13 -16.81
N SER A 362 -12.31 21.90 -16.11
CA SER A 362 -13.36 22.91 -15.97
C SER A 362 -12.81 24.15 -15.26
N ARG A 363 -13.53 25.29 -15.37
CA ARG A 363 -13.10 26.57 -14.77
C ARG A 363 -12.76 26.42 -13.29
N ASP A 364 -13.59 25.72 -12.54
CA ASP A 364 -13.42 25.52 -11.10
C ASP A 364 -12.18 24.68 -10.77
N GLU A 365 -11.82 23.73 -11.64
CA GLU A 365 -10.61 22.93 -11.45
C GLU A 365 -9.35 23.74 -11.72
N ARG A 366 -9.39 24.66 -12.69
CA ARG A 366 -8.30 25.62 -12.88
C ARG A 366 -8.17 26.52 -11.65
N ILE A 367 -9.29 27.03 -11.13
CA ILE A 367 -9.28 27.87 -9.93
C ILE A 367 -8.69 27.12 -8.73
N ALA A 368 -9.20 25.92 -8.43
CA ALA A 368 -8.70 25.11 -7.31
C ALA A 368 -7.21 24.78 -7.44
N ARG A 369 -6.73 24.47 -8.65
CA ARG A 369 -5.29 24.24 -8.89
C ARG A 369 -4.46 25.50 -8.65
N GLY A 370 -4.95 26.66 -9.07
CA GLY A 370 -4.24 27.91 -8.87
C GLY A 370 -4.15 28.28 -7.40
N GLN A 371 -5.27 28.19 -6.68
CA GLN A 371 -5.34 28.46 -5.25
C GLN A 371 -4.46 27.53 -4.42
N ALA A 372 -4.50 26.22 -4.70
CA ALA A 372 -3.61 25.27 -4.04
C ALA A 372 -2.13 25.59 -4.31
N GLN A 373 -1.76 25.97 -5.53
CA GLN A 373 -0.38 26.40 -5.83
C GLN A 373 0.00 27.67 -5.06
N ALA A 374 -0.95 28.61 -4.93
CA ALA A 374 -0.76 29.85 -4.19
C ALA A 374 -0.47 29.63 -2.72
N LEU A 375 -1.35 28.89 -2.04
CA LEU A 375 -1.16 28.57 -0.63
C LEU A 375 0.13 27.77 -0.40
N ASN A 376 0.43 26.78 -1.24
CA ASN A 376 1.65 25.98 -1.11
C ASN A 376 2.93 26.83 -1.21
N ALA A 377 2.96 27.82 -2.11
CA ALA A 377 4.09 28.74 -2.22
C ALA A 377 4.24 29.60 -0.96
N ALA A 378 3.13 30.12 -0.42
CA ALA A 378 3.13 30.91 0.82
C ALA A 378 3.52 30.09 2.05
N ILE A 379 3.07 28.83 2.16
CA ILE A 379 3.50 27.89 3.20
C ILE A 379 5.00 27.60 3.09
N ALA A 380 5.49 27.34 1.87
CA ALA A 380 6.90 27.06 1.63
C ALA A 380 7.79 28.25 2.03
N TYR A 381 7.33 29.48 1.77
CA TYR A 381 8.03 30.69 2.21
C TYR A 381 8.15 30.74 3.74
N LEU A 382 7.05 30.62 4.49
CA LEU A 382 7.09 30.64 5.98
C LEU A 382 8.00 29.52 6.52
N ASN A 383 7.87 28.30 6.02
CA ASN A 383 8.69 27.16 6.47
C ASN A 383 10.19 27.36 6.20
N GLY A 384 10.55 28.14 5.16
CA GLY A 384 11.93 28.51 4.87
C GLY A 384 12.47 29.67 5.72
N HIS A 385 11.60 30.37 6.46
CA HIS A 385 11.93 31.59 7.20
C HIS A 385 11.41 31.54 8.65
N PRO A 386 11.88 30.61 9.50
CA PRO A 386 11.34 30.38 10.86
C PRO A 386 11.56 31.54 11.85
N ASN A 387 12.31 32.59 11.46
CA ASN A 387 12.69 33.71 12.31
C ASN A 387 11.97 35.02 11.97
N MET A 388 10.89 34.99 11.18
CA MET A 388 10.23 36.19 10.68
C MET A 388 9.84 37.19 11.79
N ARG A 389 9.31 36.71 12.92
CA ARG A 389 8.98 37.58 14.07
C ARG A 389 10.19 38.37 14.55
N ARG A 390 11.31 37.69 14.80
CA ARG A 390 12.56 38.34 15.23
C ARG A 390 13.06 39.35 14.21
N SER A 391 12.94 39.05 12.92
CA SER A 391 13.33 39.98 11.85
C SER A 391 12.47 41.26 11.86
N MET A 392 11.16 41.12 12.05
CA MET A 392 10.25 42.27 12.21
C MET A 392 10.58 43.07 13.48
N GLU A 393 10.78 42.42 14.61
CA GLU A 393 11.15 43.06 15.88
C GLU A 393 12.48 43.82 15.77
N ALA A 394 13.48 43.23 15.12
CA ALA A 394 14.78 43.84 14.87
C ALA A 394 14.67 45.07 13.95
N LYS A 395 13.83 45.01 12.90
CA LYS A 395 13.51 46.18 12.07
C LYS A 395 12.90 47.30 12.91
N ARG A 396 11.87 47.02 13.71
CA ARG A 396 11.24 48.01 14.60
C ARG A 396 12.21 48.61 15.61
N ALA A 397 13.12 47.79 16.16
CA ALA A 397 14.15 48.27 17.06
C ALA A 397 15.14 49.24 16.37
N ARG A 398 15.53 48.96 15.12
CA ARG A 398 16.40 49.84 14.33
C ARG A 398 15.72 51.17 14.02
N GLU A 399 14.44 51.14 13.65
CA GLU A 399 13.65 52.36 13.40
C GLU A 399 13.53 53.23 14.67
N ARG A 400 13.22 52.62 15.82
CA ARG A 400 13.23 53.30 17.13
C ARG A 400 14.59 53.92 17.46
N ALA A 401 15.68 53.20 17.21
CA ALA A 401 17.02 53.69 17.47
C ALA A 401 17.44 54.81 16.52
N ALA A 402 16.99 54.80 15.26
CA ALA A 402 17.23 55.88 14.31
C ALA A 402 16.50 57.17 14.74
N TYR A 403 15.28 57.05 15.25
CA TYR A 403 14.52 58.16 15.83
C TYR A 403 15.24 58.80 17.03
N ALA A 404 15.69 57.98 17.99
CA ALA A 404 16.40 58.46 19.18
C ALA A 404 17.70 59.22 18.85
N ARG A 405 18.27 59.04 17.64
CA ARG A 405 19.48 59.71 17.16
C ARG A 405 19.24 60.97 16.32
N GLY A 406 18.00 61.46 16.20
CA GLY A 406 17.71 62.79 15.62
C GLY A 406 17.61 62.85 14.08
N ALA A 407 17.33 61.73 13.40
CA ALA A 407 17.03 61.77 11.97
C ALA A 407 15.62 62.38 11.72
N SER A 408 15.53 63.26 10.71
CA SER A 408 14.37 64.07 10.30
C SER A 408 12.98 63.42 10.44
N ALA A 409 11.98 64.25 10.76
CA ALA A 409 10.57 63.96 11.06
C ALA A 409 9.79 63.01 10.12
N GLY A 410 10.35 62.57 8.98
CA GLY A 410 9.77 61.53 8.14
C GLY A 410 9.83 60.11 8.73
N ALA A 411 10.54 59.91 9.85
CA ALA A 411 10.72 58.60 10.50
C ALA A 411 9.68 58.29 11.61
N TYR A 412 8.67 59.15 11.82
CA TYR A 412 7.66 58.98 12.88
C TYR A 412 6.57 57.93 12.58
N ALA A 413 6.52 57.39 11.37
CA ALA A 413 5.42 56.52 10.93
C ALA A 413 5.48 55.08 11.48
N SER A 414 6.39 54.71 12.38
CA SER A 414 6.70 53.28 12.60
C SER A 414 6.55 52.74 14.03
N VAL A 415 6.00 53.53 14.97
CA VAL A 415 5.73 53.07 16.37
C VAL A 415 4.38 53.55 16.92
N ALA A 416 3.91 54.74 16.53
CA ALA A 416 2.53 55.14 16.79
C ALA A 416 1.59 54.39 15.82
N PRO A 417 0.31 54.18 16.17
CA PRO A 417 -0.69 53.77 15.20
C PRO A 417 -0.59 54.66 13.97
N VAL A 418 -0.36 54.06 12.81
CA VAL A 418 -0.30 54.82 11.56
C VAL A 418 -1.73 55.26 11.27
N ALA A 419 -1.93 56.58 11.11
CA ALA A 419 -3.22 57.10 10.71
C ALA A 419 -3.65 56.37 9.43
N PRO A 420 -4.87 55.81 9.38
CA PRO A 420 -5.32 55.13 8.18
C PRO A 420 -5.32 56.10 6.99
N PRO A 421 -5.05 55.62 5.77
CA PRO A 421 -5.04 56.47 4.59
C PRO A 421 -6.42 57.08 4.35
N ASN A 422 -6.48 58.15 3.55
CA ASN A 422 -7.74 58.71 3.09
C ASN A 422 -8.21 58.01 1.81
N VAL A 423 -9.53 57.95 1.62
CA VAL A 423 -10.09 57.55 0.32
C VAL A 423 -9.56 58.50 -0.76
N GLY A 424 -9.07 57.94 -1.86
CA GLY A 424 -8.42 58.65 -2.95
C GLY A 424 -6.88 58.68 -2.88
N ASP A 425 -6.27 58.39 -1.73
CA ASP A 425 -4.81 58.29 -1.62
C ASP A 425 -4.27 57.22 -2.57
N VAL A 426 -3.11 57.47 -3.18
CA VAL A 426 -2.47 56.54 -4.13
C VAL A 426 -1.12 56.10 -3.61
N PHE A 427 -0.95 54.79 -3.46
CA PHE A 427 0.28 54.16 -2.98
C PHE A 427 0.94 53.32 -4.08
N THR A 428 2.27 53.23 -4.03
CA THR A 428 3.00 52.22 -4.78
C THR A 428 3.08 50.94 -3.95
N LYS A 429 2.48 49.85 -4.45
CA LYS A 429 2.51 48.53 -3.82
C LYS A 429 3.28 47.55 -4.70
N ARG A 430 3.72 46.44 -4.12
CA ARG A 430 4.52 45.40 -4.81
C ARG A 430 3.71 44.13 -4.94
N MET A 431 3.87 43.44 -6.06
CA MET A 431 3.36 42.09 -6.24
C MET A 431 4.43 41.26 -6.95
N MET A 432 4.48 39.96 -6.65
CA MET A 432 5.42 39.04 -7.29
C MET A 432 5.36 39.17 -8.81
N ARG A 433 6.55 39.19 -9.46
CA ARG A 433 6.58 39.27 -10.93
C ARG A 433 6.00 37.99 -11.52
N THR A 434 6.55 36.87 -11.06
CA THR A 434 6.11 35.52 -11.37
C THR A 434 5.64 34.88 -10.09
N PHE A 435 4.46 34.26 -10.13
CA PHE A 435 3.87 33.68 -8.93
C PHE A 435 4.79 32.61 -8.31
N GLY A 436 4.97 32.67 -6.98
CA GLY A 436 5.86 31.78 -6.23
C GLY A 436 7.35 32.13 -6.31
N ASN A 437 7.75 33.15 -7.09
CA ASN A 437 9.10 33.67 -7.11
C ASN A 437 9.20 34.95 -6.26
N TYR A 438 9.76 34.81 -5.07
CA TYR A 438 9.92 35.90 -4.10
C TYR A 438 11.17 36.79 -4.33
N GLY A 439 11.97 36.52 -5.36
CA GLY A 439 13.15 37.33 -5.68
C GLY A 439 12.87 38.53 -6.60
N THR A 440 11.71 38.55 -7.27
CA THR A 440 11.37 39.60 -8.24
C THR A 440 9.94 40.07 -8.08
N TYR A 441 9.71 41.36 -8.32
CA TYR A 441 8.40 41.97 -8.18
C TYR A 441 8.16 43.01 -9.26
N ASP A 442 6.88 43.30 -9.49
CA ASP A 442 6.44 44.47 -10.22
C ASP A 442 5.74 45.43 -9.26
N THR A 443 5.80 46.72 -9.57
CA THR A 443 5.13 47.76 -8.80
C THR A 443 3.77 48.06 -9.41
N LEU A 444 2.75 48.23 -8.56
CA LEU A 444 1.43 48.69 -8.94
C LEU A 444 1.09 50.01 -8.24
N ARG A 445 0.29 50.84 -8.90
CA ARG A 445 -0.27 52.07 -8.30
C ARG A 445 -1.67 51.74 -7.80
N ALA A 446 -1.84 51.66 -6.48
CA ALA A 446 -3.07 51.28 -5.81
C ALA A 446 -3.74 52.54 -5.22
N ARG A 447 -4.95 52.86 -5.67
CA ARG A 447 -5.78 53.93 -5.11
C ARG A 447 -6.65 53.37 -4.00
N VAL A 448 -6.70 54.04 -2.85
CA VAL A 448 -7.59 53.69 -1.75
C VAL A 448 -9.03 54.04 -2.12
N VAL A 449 -9.94 53.07 -2.00
CA VAL A 449 -11.36 53.22 -2.36
C VAL A 449 -12.28 53.14 -1.15
N TYR A 450 -11.91 52.32 -0.16
CA TYR A 450 -12.66 52.13 1.08
C TYR A 450 -11.72 52.06 2.27
N VAL A 451 -12.11 52.68 3.37
CA VAL A 451 -11.42 52.65 4.67
C VAL A 451 -12.49 52.51 5.75
N GLY A 452 -12.66 51.31 6.29
CA GLY A 452 -13.61 51.04 7.36
C GLY A 452 -12.92 50.76 8.69
N PRO A 453 -13.63 50.21 9.69
CA PRO A 453 -13.04 49.88 10.99
C PRO A 453 -11.97 48.78 10.96
N LYS A 454 -12.10 47.77 10.07
CA LYS A 454 -11.16 46.64 10.00
C LYS A 454 -10.59 46.37 8.61
N LEU A 455 -11.17 46.92 7.55
CA LEU A 455 -10.70 46.72 6.18
C LEU A 455 -10.31 48.02 5.47
N ILE A 456 -9.23 47.95 4.69
CA ILE A 456 -8.90 48.92 3.63
C ILE A 456 -9.01 48.21 2.29
N ILE A 457 -9.69 48.82 1.33
CA ILE A 457 -9.72 48.34 -0.06
C ILE A 457 -8.94 49.30 -0.94
N MET A 458 -8.02 48.74 -1.73
CA MET A 458 -7.27 49.45 -2.75
C MET A 458 -7.56 48.86 -4.14
N GLU A 459 -7.70 49.74 -5.12
CA GLU A 459 -7.89 49.40 -6.52
C GLU A 459 -6.61 49.70 -7.31
N ASP A 460 -6.15 48.72 -8.08
CA ASP A 460 -5.09 48.93 -9.06
C ASP A 460 -5.57 49.89 -10.16
N SER A 461 -4.83 50.99 -10.37
CA SER A 461 -5.12 51.98 -11.42
C SER A 461 -5.10 51.43 -12.85
N LEU A 462 -4.52 50.24 -13.08
CA LEU A 462 -4.53 49.54 -14.37
C LEU A 462 -5.65 48.49 -14.47
N ALA A 463 -6.53 48.38 -13.47
CA ALA A 463 -7.70 47.53 -13.56
C ALA A 463 -8.61 47.96 -14.72
N PRO A 464 -9.26 47.02 -15.45
CA PRO A 464 -10.06 47.36 -16.63
C PRO A 464 -11.21 48.32 -16.35
N LEU A 465 -11.74 48.28 -15.13
CA LEU A 465 -12.85 49.11 -14.65
C LEU A 465 -12.40 50.10 -13.56
N ALA A 466 -11.12 50.51 -13.58
CA ALA A 466 -10.56 51.40 -12.58
C ALA A 466 -11.37 52.71 -12.48
N GLY A 467 -11.74 53.10 -11.26
CA GLY A 467 -12.54 54.30 -10.99
C GLY A 467 -14.04 54.17 -11.27
N THR A 468 -14.52 53.04 -11.81
CA THR A 468 -15.96 52.79 -12.01
C THR A 468 -16.54 51.81 -10.99
N MET A 469 -15.68 51.17 -10.17
CA MET A 469 -16.05 50.14 -9.20
C MET A 469 -16.20 50.67 -7.77
N ASP A 470 -16.11 51.98 -7.54
CA ASP A 470 -16.05 52.56 -6.18
C ASP A 470 -17.24 52.16 -5.31
N ASN A 471 -18.45 52.23 -5.84
CA ASN A 471 -19.66 51.82 -5.12
C ASN A 471 -19.63 50.33 -4.76
N GLU A 472 -19.09 49.49 -5.64
CA GLU A 472 -18.97 48.05 -5.42
C GLU A 472 -17.98 47.73 -4.30
N TYR A 473 -16.80 48.36 -4.36
CA TYR A 473 -15.77 48.20 -3.34
C TYR A 473 -16.23 48.75 -1.98
N GLN A 474 -16.92 49.88 -1.94
CA GLN A 474 -17.48 50.41 -0.70
C GLN A 474 -18.58 49.50 -0.13
N ALA A 475 -19.43 48.94 -0.98
CA ALA A 475 -20.48 48.00 -0.56
C ALA A 475 -19.88 46.74 0.06
N ILE A 476 -18.94 46.08 -0.61
CA ILE A 476 -18.30 44.87 -0.06
C ILE A 476 -17.44 45.19 1.17
N GLY A 477 -16.79 46.36 1.20
CA GLY A 477 -16.02 46.79 2.37
C GLY A 477 -16.89 46.96 3.60
N THR A 478 -18.05 47.61 3.42
CA THR A 478 -19.05 47.80 4.48
C THR A 478 -19.66 46.46 4.93
N GLU A 479 -19.99 45.57 3.99
CA GLU A 479 -20.47 44.22 4.30
C GLU A 479 -19.42 43.43 5.10
N PHE A 480 -18.15 43.51 4.70
CA PHE A 480 -17.08 42.78 5.36
C PHE A 480 -16.89 43.22 6.80
N ASP A 481 -16.79 44.53 7.05
CA ASP A 481 -16.59 45.08 8.39
C ASP A 481 -17.80 44.83 9.31
N ARG A 482 -19.03 44.83 8.75
CA ARG A 482 -20.26 44.62 9.50
C ARG A 482 -20.51 43.14 9.82
N ASP A 483 -20.41 42.27 8.82
CA ASP A 483 -20.96 40.92 8.88
C ASP A 483 -19.91 39.80 8.78
N MET A 484 -18.75 40.05 8.16
CA MET A 484 -17.82 38.98 7.80
C MET A 484 -16.61 38.90 8.74
N TYR A 485 -15.99 40.04 9.08
CA TYR A 485 -14.76 40.09 9.87
C TYR A 485 -14.87 39.33 11.20
N GLY A 486 -16.03 39.39 11.85
CA GLY A 486 -16.29 38.69 13.11
C GLY A 486 -16.04 37.18 13.05
N TYR A 487 -16.27 36.54 11.90
CA TYR A 487 -16.07 35.10 11.74
C TYR A 487 -14.60 34.68 11.79
N LEU A 488 -13.66 35.57 11.45
CA LEU A 488 -12.22 35.29 11.51
C LEU A 488 -11.75 35.03 12.95
N SER A 489 -12.44 35.60 13.95
CA SER A 489 -12.15 35.39 15.37
C SER A 489 -12.37 33.94 15.84
N ASN A 490 -13.07 33.11 15.06
CA ASN A 490 -13.15 31.67 15.30
C ASN A 490 -11.84 30.95 14.98
N PHE A 491 -10.89 31.60 14.31
CA PHE A 491 -9.59 31.02 13.92
C PHE A 491 -8.43 31.74 14.58
N GLY A 492 -8.60 33.03 14.90
CA GLY A 492 -7.58 33.82 15.57
C GLY A 492 -7.75 35.31 15.28
N ASN A 493 -6.70 36.09 15.57
CA ASN A 493 -6.65 37.51 15.26
C ASN A 493 -5.77 37.74 14.02
N PRO A 494 -6.33 38.20 12.88
CA PRO A 494 -5.51 38.51 11.70
C PRO A 494 -4.51 39.64 11.98
N LEU A 495 -4.81 40.53 12.93
CA LEU A 495 -4.01 41.71 13.29
C LEU A 495 -3.08 41.46 14.48
N VAL A 496 -2.77 40.21 14.81
CA VAL A 496 -1.88 39.89 15.95
C VAL A 496 -0.45 40.41 15.74
N LEU A 497 -0.05 40.67 14.49
CA LEU A 497 1.25 41.21 14.11
C LEU A 497 1.23 42.68 13.69
N ASP A 498 0.07 43.34 13.68
CA ASP A 498 -0.14 44.69 13.15
C ASP A 498 0.90 45.69 13.69
N SER A 499 1.20 45.63 14.99
CA SER A 499 2.21 46.51 15.64
C SER A 499 3.66 46.31 15.15
N LEU A 500 3.96 45.18 14.50
CA LEU A 500 5.25 44.86 13.91
C LEU A 500 5.27 45.10 12.39
N THR A 501 4.10 45.11 11.77
CA THR A 501 3.86 45.42 10.35
C THR A 501 3.45 46.90 10.18
N ASP A 502 2.36 47.24 9.50
CA ASP A 502 2.04 48.63 9.17
C ASP A 502 1.31 49.41 10.29
N ASN A 503 0.92 48.72 11.38
CA ASN A 503 0.34 49.28 12.59
C ASN A 503 -0.85 50.21 12.34
N ASN A 504 -1.70 49.86 11.36
CA ASN A 504 -2.85 50.67 10.96
C ASN A 504 -4.18 50.11 11.53
N GLY A 505 -4.14 48.96 12.20
CA GLY A 505 -5.26 48.30 12.85
C GLY A 505 -6.26 47.66 11.89
N ARG A 506 -5.88 47.40 10.63
CA ARG A 506 -6.75 46.95 9.54
C ARG A 506 -6.05 45.95 8.63
N VAL A 507 -6.83 45.01 8.11
CA VAL A 507 -6.38 44.17 6.99
C VAL A 507 -6.57 44.92 5.67
N ILE A 508 -5.82 44.56 4.64
CA ILE A 508 -5.82 45.28 3.36
C ILE A 508 -6.15 44.33 2.21
N ALA A 509 -7.13 44.69 1.39
CA ALA A 509 -7.44 44.01 0.14
C ALA A 509 -7.00 44.87 -1.07
N ILE A 510 -6.21 44.29 -1.97
CA ILE A 510 -5.82 44.92 -3.24
C ILE A 510 -6.50 44.17 -4.40
N PHE A 511 -7.40 44.85 -5.09
CA PHE A 511 -8.01 44.34 -6.32
C PHE A 511 -7.18 44.74 -7.52
N SER A 512 -6.57 43.76 -8.20
CA SER A 512 -5.64 44.01 -9.31
C SER A 512 -5.85 43.07 -10.48
N LYS A 513 -5.80 43.63 -11.70
CA LYS A 513 -5.76 42.87 -12.95
C LYS A 513 -4.59 41.88 -13.00
N ARG A 514 -3.51 42.16 -12.28
CA ARG A 514 -2.37 41.25 -12.18
C ARG A 514 -2.77 39.86 -11.67
N VAL A 515 -3.76 39.79 -10.78
CA VAL A 515 -4.28 38.49 -10.31
C VAL A 515 -4.94 37.71 -11.44
N ASN A 516 -5.67 38.39 -12.33
CA ASN A 516 -6.21 37.77 -13.54
C ASN A 516 -5.12 37.34 -14.53
N ASP A 517 -3.97 38.03 -14.54
CA ASP A 517 -2.92 37.85 -15.55
C ASP A 517 -1.82 36.83 -15.15
N TYR A 518 -1.81 36.35 -13.90
CA TYR A 518 -0.82 35.35 -13.49
C TYR A 518 -0.89 34.08 -14.34
N SER A 519 0.23 33.74 -14.97
CA SER A 519 0.42 32.47 -15.67
C SER A 519 1.01 31.45 -14.71
N LEU A 520 0.18 30.55 -14.18
CA LEU A 520 0.61 29.50 -13.25
C LEU A 520 1.11 28.26 -14.00
N SER A 521 2.17 27.65 -13.48
CA SER A 521 2.83 26.50 -14.10
C SER A 521 1.94 25.25 -14.22
N ASN A 522 0.89 25.16 -13.43
CA ASN A 522 -0.08 24.06 -13.47
C ASN A 522 -1.35 24.36 -14.31
N GLY A 523 -1.34 25.45 -15.07
CA GLY A 523 -2.50 25.91 -15.84
C GLY A 523 -3.69 26.30 -14.96
N GLY A 524 -3.43 26.66 -13.70
CA GLY A 524 -4.40 27.11 -12.73
C GLY A 524 -4.70 28.61 -12.84
N ASN A 525 -5.81 29.00 -12.22
CA ASN A 525 -6.36 30.35 -12.21
C ASN A 525 -6.50 30.81 -10.75
N LEU A 526 -6.39 32.11 -10.49
CA LEU A 526 -6.56 32.69 -9.15
C LEU A 526 -7.85 33.48 -9.07
N LEU A 527 -8.56 33.35 -7.94
CA LEU A 527 -9.54 34.35 -7.51
C LEU A 527 -8.84 35.35 -6.58
N GLY A 528 -8.02 34.87 -5.67
CA GLY A 528 -7.09 35.73 -4.97
C GLY A 528 -5.93 34.95 -4.43
N PHE A 529 -5.15 35.53 -3.54
CA PHE A 529 -4.16 34.84 -2.75
C PHE A 529 -3.68 35.74 -1.62
N VAL A 530 -3.03 35.13 -0.64
CA VAL A 530 -2.22 35.82 0.37
C VAL A 530 -0.81 35.26 0.37
N THR A 531 0.13 35.97 0.99
CA THR A 531 1.48 35.44 1.15
C THR A 531 2.09 35.79 2.49
N SER A 532 2.72 34.79 3.13
CA SER A 532 3.49 34.99 4.36
C SER A 532 4.69 35.94 4.18
N CYS A 533 5.14 36.12 2.94
CA CYS A 533 6.17 37.11 2.58
C CYS A 533 5.78 38.53 2.99
N ASP A 534 4.49 38.90 2.96
CA ASP A 534 4.07 40.26 3.31
C ASP A 534 4.28 40.61 4.78
N PHE A 535 4.53 39.63 5.65
CA PHE A 535 4.96 39.90 7.04
C PHE A 535 6.46 40.16 7.16
N SER A 536 7.27 39.88 6.13
CA SER A 536 8.73 40.04 6.20
C SER A 536 9.18 41.46 5.81
N PRO A 537 10.28 41.97 6.38
CA PRO A 537 10.93 43.19 5.90
C PRO A 537 11.26 43.14 4.41
N GLN A 538 11.11 44.24 3.69
CA GLN A 538 11.54 44.33 2.29
C GLN A 538 13.06 44.21 2.13
N VAL A 539 13.80 44.71 3.13
CA VAL A 539 15.26 44.71 3.20
C VAL A 539 15.68 44.38 4.63
N ASP A 540 16.65 43.49 4.78
CA ASP A 540 17.26 43.14 6.06
C ASP A 540 18.78 42.98 5.91
N PRO A 541 19.59 43.33 6.94
CA PRO A 541 21.04 43.11 6.92
C PRO A 541 21.44 41.65 6.67
N THR A 542 20.57 40.70 7.01
CA THR A 542 20.68 39.31 6.59
C THR A 542 19.74 39.10 5.40
N PRO A 543 20.24 39.04 4.15
CA PRO A 543 19.37 38.99 2.96
C PRO A 543 18.36 37.83 2.96
N ALA A 544 18.68 36.72 3.63
CA ALA A 544 17.79 35.57 3.80
C ALA A 544 16.56 35.86 4.67
N ASN A 545 16.50 36.99 5.37
CA ASN A 545 15.35 37.42 6.19
C ASN A 545 14.45 38.44 5.47
N ALA A 546 14.86 38.90 4.28
CA ALA A 546 14.15 39.91 3.52
C ALA A 546 13.21 39.26 2.48
N CYS A 547 12.07 39.89 2.23
CA CYS A 547 11.20 39.57 1.11
C CYS A 547 11.01 40.79 0.21
N PRO A 548 11.72 40.92 -0.91
CA PRO A 548 11.60 42.06 -1.82
C PRO A 548 10.15 42.41 -2.26
N PRO A 549 9.25 41.46 -2.58
CA PRO A 549 7.86 41.76 -2.93
C PRO A 549 6.96 42.16 -1.75
N SER A 550 7.43 42.08 -0.50
CA SER A 550 6.61 42.34 0.69
C SER A 550 6.03 43.76 0.70
N ASN A 551 4.78 43.88 1.14
CA ASN A 551 4.15 45.14 1.50
C ASN A 551 4.10 45.41 3.02
N GLU A 552 4.76 44.57 3.83
CA GLU A 552 4.94 44.72 5.28
C GLU A 552 3.60 44.90 6.04
N GLY A 553 2.63 44.01 5.80
CA GLY A 553 1.29 44.05 6.41
C GLY A 553 0.39 42.85 6.09
N GLU A 554 -0.84 42.94 6.55
CA GLU A 554 -1.89 41.92 6.46
C GLU A 554 -2.64 42.05 5.11
N TYR A 555 -1.98 41.67 4.02
CA TYR A 555 -2.49 41.84 2.66
C TYR A 555 -3.18 40.58 2.10
N PHE A 556 -4.24 40.84 1.34
CA PHE A 556 -4.88 39.93 0.42
C PHE A 556 -4.96 40.57 -0.97
N TYR A 557 -4.72 39.79 -2.02
CA TYR A 557 -4.77 40.26 -3.41
C TYR A 557 -5.84 39.50 -4.19
N ALA A 558 -6.70 40.20 -4.91
CA ALA A 558 -7.83 39.59 -5.61
C ALA A 558 -7.96 40.02 -7.07
N PHE A 559 -8.64 39.17 -7.83
CA PHE A 559 -9.09 39.42 -9.19
C PHE A 559 -10.04 40.60 -9.31
N VAL A 560 -10.07 41.23 -10.48
CA VAL A 560 -11.01 42.29 -10.83
C VAL A 560 -11.99 41.82 -11.92
N PRO A 561 -13.16 42.47 -12.05
CA PRO A 561 -13.99 42.31 -13.25
C PRO A 561 -13.21 42.74 -14.50
N ASN A 562 -13.39 42.00 -15.58
CA ASN A 562 -12.72 42.22 -16.87
C ASN A 562 -13.67 41.87 -18.03
N PRO A 563 -14.71 42.67 -18.29
CA PRO A 563 -15.80 42.33 -19.21
C PRO A 563 -15.37 42.26 -20.70
N SER A 564 -14.18 42.75 -21.03
CA SER A 564 -13.61 42.75 -22.38
C SER A 564 -12.37 41.85 -22.52
N GLY A 565 -12.04 41.08 -21.48
CA GLY A 565 -10.76 40.38 -21.36
C GLY A 565 -10.70 38.97 -21.96
N THR A 566 -9.49 38.56 -22.32
CA THR A 566 -9.09 37.16 -22.53
C THR A 566 -8.25 36.68 -21.32
N GLY A 567 -8.12 35.36 -21.08
CA GLY A 567 -7.33 34.80 -19.96
C GLY A 567 -8.15 34.23 -18.80
N ASN A 568 -7.71 34.40 -17.54
CA ASN A 568 -8.43 33.98 -16.32
C ASN A 568 -9.64 34.89 -16.02
N GLY A 569 -10.56 34.88 -16.97
CA GLY A 569 -11.95 35.30 -16.85
C GLY A 569 -12.25 36.63 -17.50
N ASN A 570 -13.06 36.53 -18.55
CA ASN A 570 -14.06 37.53 -18.87
C ASN A 570 -15.06 37.59 -17.69
N TRP A 571 -14.69 38.28 -16.61
CA TRP A 571 -15.50 38.40 -15.40
C TRP A 571 -16.43 39.60 -15.52
N SER A 572 -17.73 39.38 -15.48
CA SER A 572 -18.69 40.47 -15.30
C SER A 572 -18.64 41.00 -13.86
N VAL A 573 -19.15 42.22 -13.63
CA VAL A 573 -19.32 42.75 -12.27
C VAL A 573 -20.24 41.84 -11.44
N ALA A 574 -21.27 41.26 -12.05
CA ALA A 574 -22.17 40.32 -11.39
C ALA A 574 -21.45 39.02 -10.97
N ASP A 575 -20.58 38.46 -11.82
CA ASP A 575 -19.77 37.31 -11.43
C ASP A 575 -18.78 37.68 -10.31
N TRP A 576 -18.15 38.85 -10.39
CA TRP A 576 -17.25 39.32 -9.33
C TRP A 576 -17.98 39.44 -7.98
N ARG A 577 -19.16 40.09 -7.95
CA ARG A 577 -20.01 40.17 -6.74
C ARG A 577 -20.35 38.80 -6.17
N HIS A 578 -20.58 37.82 -7.05
CA HIS A 578 -20.92 36.47 -6.66
C HIS A 578 -19.79 35.77 -5.92
N TYR A 579 -18.55 35.87 -6.40
CA TYR A 579 -17.42 35.11 -5.82
C TYR A 579 -16.56 35.88 -4.80
N VAL A 580 -16.54 37.22 -4.85
CA VAL A 580 -15.59 38.00 -4.04
C VAL A 580 -15.85 37.86 -2.53
N ARG A 581 -17.11 37.73 -2.11
CA ARG A 581 -17.49 37.61 -0.69
C ARG A 581 -16.87 36.38 -0.04
N GLY A 582 -17.12 35.19 -0.58
CA GLY A 582 -16.49 33.96 -0.11
C GLY A 582 -14.96 34.02 -0.20
N THR A 583 -14.43 34.56 -1.30
CA THR A 583 -12.97 34.70 -1.50
C THR A 583 -12.32 35.55 -0.40
N LEU A 584 -12.92 36.69 -0.01
CA LEU A 584 -12.38 37.55 1.05
C LEU A 584 -12.24 36.79 2.38
N LEU A 585 -13.30 36.10 2.82
CA LEU A 585 -13.27 35.35 4.08
C LEU A 585 -12.26 34.21 4.05
N HIS A 586 -12.24 33.45 2.96
CA HIS A 586 -11.32 32.33 2.76
C HIS A 586 -9.86 32.78 2.87
N GLU A 587 -9.52 33.83 2.14
CA GLU A 587 -8.14 34.29 2.01
C GLU A 587 -7.67 35.05 3.26
N PHE A 588 -8.54 35.84 3.90
CA PHE A 588 -8.22 36.44 5.19
C PHE A 588 -8.07 35.40 6.30
N LYS A 589 -8.73 34.24 6.22
CA LYS A 589 -8.42 33.15 7.14
C LYS A 589 -6.96 32.71 6.99
N HIS A 590 -6.42 32.60 5.78
CA HIS A 590 -5.00 32.29 5.60
C HIS A 590 -4.09 33.36 6.23
N VAL A 591 -4.47 34.65 6.16
CA VAL A 591 -3.77 35.73 6.91
C VAL A 591 -3.78 35.44 8.41
N VAL A 592 -4.93 35.04 8.98
CA VAL A 592 -5.03 34.64 10.40
C VAL A 592 -4.04 33.52 10.71
N MET A 593 -3.97 32.48 9.87
CA MET A 593 -3.03 31.39 10.09
C MET A 593 -1.58 31.87 10.09
N PHE A 594 -1.15 32.60 9.07
CA PHE A 594 0.22 33.10 8.99
C PHE A 594 0.57 34.02 10.16
N ALA A 595 -0.33 34.96 10.48
CA ALA A 595 -0.10 35.93 11.54
C ALA A 595 0.02 35.25 12.91
N GLU A 596 -0.89 34.35 13.25
CA GLU A 596 -0.88 33.66 14.55
C GLU A 596 0.31 32.71 14.71
N ARG A 597 0.72 32.03 13.63
CA ARG A 597 1.90 31.15 13.62
C ARG A 597 3.19 31.95 13.81
N ILE A 598 3.36 33.04 13.06
CA ILE A 598 4.53 33.91 13.17
C ILE A 598 4.59 34.58 14.55
N ALA A 599 3.45 35.06 15.08
CA ALA A 599 3.37 35.68 16.41
C ALA A 599 3.73 34.73 17.56
N ARG A 600 3.75 33.40 17.32
CA ARG A 600 4.13 32.37 18.29
C ARG A 600 5.49 31.75 18.02
N ASP A 601 6.25 32.29 17.07
CA ASP A 601 7.55 31.76 16.66
C ASP A 601 7.45 30.29 16.24
N ALA A 602 6.38 29.93 15.53
CA ALA A 602 6.20 28.61 14.94
C ALA A 602 7.27 28.34 13.88
N ASN A 603 7.85 27.13 13.88
CA ASN A 603 8.82 26.73 12.86
C ASN A 603 8.15 26.42 11.51
N PHE A 604 6.85 26.11 11.53
CA PHE A 604 6.12 25.68 10.35
C PHE A 604 4.70 26.27 10.31
N ALA A 605 4.23 26.53 9.09
CA ALA A 605 2.82 26.72 8.80
C ALA A 605 2.01 25.44 9.04
N GLU A 606 0.68 25.57 9.03
CA GLU A 606 -0.22 24.43 8.90
C GLU A 606 0.00 23.70 7.56
N VAL A 607 -0.32 22.41 7.49
CA VAL A 607 -0.28 21.65 6.24
C VAL A 607 -1.46 22.05 5.34
N SER A 608 -1.22 22.14 4.03
CA SER A 608 -2.16 22.77 3.11
C SER A 608 -3.56 22.15 3.12
N TRP A 609 -3.71 20.82 3.17
CA TRP A 609 -5.04 20.19 3.15
C TRP A 609 -5.93 20.62 4.32
N LEU A 610 -5.35 20.79 5.51
CA LEU A 610 -6.08 21.17 6.73
C LEU A 610 -6.28 22.68 6.77
N GLU A 611 -5.30 23.43 6.28
CA GLU A 611 -5.38 24.88 6.17
C GLU A 611 -6.49 25.32 5.20
N GLU A 612 -6.58 24.68 4.03
CA GLU A 612 -7.69 24.82 3.08
C GLU A 612 -9.01 24.42 3.72
N ALA A 613 -9.08 23.25 4.36
CA ALA A 613 -10.32 22.79 5.01
C ALA A 613 -10.87 23.80 6.03
N THR A 614 -9.99 24.38 6.84
CA THR A 614 -10.38 25.37 7.86
C THR A 614 -10.62 26.75 7.26
N ALA A 615 -10.03 27.11 6.12
CA ALA A 615 -10.39 28.32 5.35
C ALA A 615 -11.81 28.22 4.78
N GLN A 616 -12.19 27.01 4.35
CA GLN A 616 -13.54 26.71 3.86
C GLN A 616 -14.55 26.68 5.00
N GLN A 617 -14.13 26.25 6.20
CA GLN A 617 -14.97 26.45 7.39
C GLN A 617 -15.19 27.95 7.67
N ALA A 618 -14.23 28.84 7.43
CA ALA A 618 -14.45 30.28 7.64
C ALA A 618 -15.56 30.84 6.74
N THR A 619 -15.58 30.45 5.47
CA THR A 619 -16.69 30.82 4.56
C THR A 619 -17.99 30.12 4.95
N GLU A 620 -17.92 28.86 5.40
CA GLU A 620 -19.07 28.11 5.90
C GLU A 620 -19.74 28.78 7.11
N LEU A 621 -18.97 29.24 8.11
CA LEU A 621 -19.53 29.85 9.33
C LEU A 621 -20.41 31.07 8.96
N TRP A 622 -19.95 31.88 8.00
CA TRP A 622 -20.71 32.99 7.43
C TRP A 622 -21.89 32.51 6.57
N ALA A 623 -21.69 31.49 5.74
CA ALA A 623 -22.74 30.92 4.90
C ALA A 623 -23.96 30.47 5.72
N ARG A 624 -23.74 29.87 6.89
CA ARG A 624 -24.82 29.42 7.78
C ARG A 624 -25.75 30.53 8.26
N HIS A 625 -25.22 31.75 8.48
CA HIS A 625 -26.05 32.92 8.78
C HIS A 625 -26.99 33.25 7.61
N ARG A 626 -26.49 33.12 6.37
CA ARG A 626 -27.28 33.31 5.15
C ARG A 626 -28.27 32.17 4.89
N TYR A 627 -28.01 30.98 5.41
CA TYR A 627 -28.85 29.79 5.24
C TYR A 627 -29.90 29.65 6.34
N ASN A 628 -30.66 30.72 6.62
CA ASN A 628 -31.64 30.78 7.70
C ASN A 628 -31.03 30.57 9.09
N ASP A 629 -29.91 31.25 9.37
CA ASP A 629 -29.27 31.28 10.70
C ASP A 629 -29.00 29.88 11.30
N LYS A 630 -28.52 28.95 10.48
CA LYS A 630 -28.33 27.56 10.90
C LYS A 630 -27.21 27.43 11.93
N PRO A 631 -27.47 26.75 13.07
CA PRO A 631 -26.43 26.55 14.07
C PRO A 631 -25.45 25.45 13.62
N GLN A 632 -24.36 25.30 14.39
CA GLN A 632 -23.55 24.09 14.36
C GLN A 632 -24.45 22.86 14.57
N ARG A 633 -24.22 21.79 13.81
CA ARG A 633 -25.06 20.56 13.82
C ARG A 633 -26.52 20.79 13.38
N GLY A 634 -26.76 21.78 12.53
CA GLY A 634 -28.09 22.18 12.07
C GLY A 634 -28.74 21.34 10.96
N ASP A 635 -28.12 20.24 10.49
CA ASP A 635 -28.59 19.41 9.37
C ASP A 635 -29.00 20.23 8.13
N ILE A 636 -28.11 21.09 7.64
CA ILE A 636 -28.40 22.04 6.55
C ILE A 636 -28.77 21.29 5.27
N ARG A 637 -29.88 21.70 4.65
CA ARG A 637 -30.47 21.14 3.43
C ARG A 637 -30.35 22.10 2.26
N TRP A 638 -30.66 21.62 1.05
CA TRP A 638 -30.68 22.45 -0.16
C TRP A 638 -31.60 23.66 0.00
N SER A 639 -32.80 23.44 0.55
CA SER A 639 -33.83 24.46 0.73
C SER A 639 -33.49 25.52 1.78
N ASP A 640 -32.47 25.31 2.61
CA ASP A 640 -32.10 26.25 3.66
C ASP A 640 -31.38 27.49 3.11
N GLY A 641 -30.90 27.45 1.87
CA GLY A 641 -30.33 28.62 1.20
C GLY A 641 -29.21 28.33 0.21
N LEU A 642 -28.73 27.08 0.13
CA LEU A 642 -27.62 26.69 -0.75
C LEU A 642 -27.89 26.96 -2.25
N ILE A 643 -29.16 27.07 -2.66
CA ILE A 643 -29.52 27.52 -4.02
C ILE A 643 -28.90 28.87 -4.39
N CYS A 644 -28.72 29.78 -3.41
CA CYS A 644 -28.14 31.10 -3.60
C CYS A 644 -26.69 31.07 -4.11
N ASP A 645 -25.95 30.00 -3.85
CA ASP A 645 -24.58 29.82 -4.31
C ASP A 645 -24.49 29.46 -5.80
N TYR A 646 -25.56 28.91 -6.36
CA TYR A 646 -25.62 28.39 -7.72
C TYR A 646 -26.33 29.30 -8.72
N VAL A 647 -27.00 30.34 -8.24
CA VAL A 647 -27.72 31.31 -9.09
C VAL A 647 -27.00 32.65 -9.14
N ARG A 648 -27.34 33.50 -10.11
CA ARG A 648 -26.73 34.82 -10.31
C ARG A 648 -27.74 35.93 -10.02
N GLN A 649 -27.24 37.17 -9.89
CA GLN A 649 -28.08 38.33 -9.63
C GLN A 649 -29.18 38.47 -10.69
N GLY A 650 -30.43 38.66 -10.23
CA GLY A 650 -31.62 38.70 -11.08
C GLY A 650 -32.40 37.38 -11.15
N ASP A 651 -31.85 36.28 -10.61
CA ASP A 651 -32.60 35.04 -10.43
C ASP A 651 -33.61 35.16 -9.28
N THR A 652 -34.88 34.88 -9.53
CA THR A 652 -35.94 35.04 -8.52
C THR A 652 -35.88 34.03 -7.38
N ARG A 653 -35.06 32.96 -7.52
CA ARG A 653 -34.87 31.95 -6.46
C ARG A 653 -34.00 32.44 -5.32
N CYS A 654 -33.23 33.52 -5.50
CA CYS A 654 -32.41 34.10 -4.44
C CYS A 654 -32.30 35.62 -4.59
N ALA A 655 -32.70 36.36 -3.55
CA ALA A 655 -32.67 37.82 -3.56
C ALA A 655 -31.25 38.41 -3.50
N ASP A 656 -30.32 37.75 -2.81
CA ASP A 656 -28.90 38.14 -2.72
C ASP A 656 -28.01 36.92 -2.99
N PRO A 657 -27.70 36.61 -4.25
CA PRO A 657 -26.84 35.48 -4.60
C PRO A 657 -25.37 35.79 -4.28
N ALA A 658 -24.73 34.83 -3.62
CA ALA A 658 -23.30 34.84 -3.31
C ALA A 658 -22.81 33.39 -3.23
N GLU A 659 -21.63 33.11 -3.79
CA GLU A 659 -20.95 31.84 -3.55
C GLU A 659 -20.26 31.90 -2.19
N ALA A 660 -20.63 30.95 -1.33
CA ALA A 660 -20.07 30.83 0.01
C ALA A 660 -19.43 29.44 0.22
N ILE A 661 -20.20 28.37 -0.01
CA ILE A 661 -19.73 26.99 0.12
C ILE A 661 -20.19 26.07 -1.02
N GLY A 662 -21.03 26.56 -1.94
CA GLY A 662 -21.63 25.78 -3.04
C GLY A 662 -20.62 24.96 -3.84
N HIS A 663 -19.52 25.55 -4.31
CA HIS A 663 -18.52 24.83 -5.11
C HIS A 663 -17.88 23.64 -4.37
N HIS A 664 -17.79 23.72 -3.04
CA HIS A 664 -17.24 22.67 -2.17
C HIS A 664 -18.11 21.41 -2.21
N MET A 665 -19.44 21.57 -2.34
CA MET A 665 -20.35 20.44 -2.58
C MET A 665 -20.09 19.76 -3.92
N GLY A 666 -19.73 20.54 -4.95
CA GLY A 666 -19.28 20.01 -6.24
C GLY A 666 -17.98 19.21 -6.15
N PHE A 667 -17.00 19.69 -5.38
CA PHE A 667 -15.77 18.95 -5.11
C PHE A 667 -16.02 17.69 -4.26
N LEU A 668 -16.93 17.74 -3.29
CA LEU A 668 -17.30 16.60 -2.46
C LEU A 668 -18.03 15.53 -3.30
N TYR A 669 -18.92 15.94 -4.20
CA TYR A 669 -19.55 15.05 -5.17
C TYR A 669 -18.51 14.27 -5.99
N ARG A 670 -17.46 14.95 -6.46
CA ARG A 670 -16.38 14.34 -7.26
C ARG A 670 -15.50 13.42 -6.41
N HIS A 671 -15.23 13.78 -5.16
CA HIS A 671 -14.59 12.89 -4.20
C HIS A 671 -15.40 11.61 -4.04
N TYR A 672 -16.70 11.73 -3.76
CA TYR A 672 -17.61 10.61 -3.57
C TYR A 672 -17.71 9.70 -4.80
N THR A 673 -17.72 10.28 -6.01
CA THR A 673 -17.70 9.50 -7.27
C THR A 673 -16.43 8.64 -7.41
N ALA A 674 -15.34 9.02 -6.73
CA ALA A 674 -14.03 8.40 -6.84
C ALA A 674 -13.39 8.08 -5.46
N ASN A 675 -14.21 7.81 -4.43
CA ASN A 675 -13.79 7.73 -3.02
C ASN A 675 -12.67 6.71 -2.76
N GLU A 676 -12.59 5.68 -3.59
CA GLU A 676 -11.56 4.64 -3.49
C GLU A 676 -10.21 4.99 -4.14
N SER A 677 -10.15 6.07 -4.94
CA SER A 677 -8.93 6.51 -5.64
C SER A 677 -8.47 7.90 -5.23
N LYS A 678 -9.25 8.60 -4.40
CA LYS A 678 -8.93 9.93 -3.90
C LYS A 678 -8.65 9.90 -2.40
N SER A 679 -7.85 10.87 -1.96
CA SER A 679 -7.40 11.01 -0.59
C SER A 679 -7.77 12.39 -0.07
N ILE A 680 -8.24 12.46 1.18
CA ILE A 680 -8.57 13.72 1.83
C ILE A 680 -7.34 14.53 2.28
N ILE A 681 -6.15 13.94 2.16
CA ILE A 681 -4.87 14.56 2.54
C ILE A 681 -3.94 14.79 1.33
N ASN A 682 -4.44 14.61 0.10
CA ASN A 682 -3.65 14.80 -1.13
C ASN A 682 -3.81 16.20 -1.71
N ASN A 683 -2.87 17.10 -1.42
CA ASN A 683 -2.86 18.48 -1.92
C ASN A 683 -2.82 18.62 -3.46
N ASN A 684 -2.48 17.55 -4.19
CA ASN A 684 -2.44 17.58 -5.65
C ASN A 684 -3.81 17.30 -6.29
N ASP A 685 -4.80 16.93 -5.49
CA ASP A 685 -6.15 16.63 -5.94
C ASP A 685 -7.09 17.76 -5.58
N ASN A 686 -7.83 18.30 -6.54
CA ASN A 686 -8.76 19.40 -6.29
C ASN A 686 -9.96 19.00 -5.43
N VAL A 687 -10.24 17.69 -5.31
CA VAL A 687 -11.34 17.19 -4.47
C VAL A 687 -11.10 17.43 -2.98
N ILE A 688 -9.91 17.87 -2.56
CA ILE A 688 -9.63 18.27 -1.16
C ILE A 688 -10.59 19.38 -0.72
N TYR A 689 -10.92 20.34 -1.60
CA TYR A 689 -11.86 21.42 -1.27
C TYR A 689 -13.25 20.91 -0.86
N GLY A 690 -13.65 19.69 -1.25
CA GLY A 690 -14.87 19.09 -0.72
C GLY A 690 -14.60 18.15 0.45
N SER A 691 -13.64 17.26 0.26
CA SER A 691 -13.43 16.13 1.14
C SER A 691 -12.69 16.47 2.43
N SER A 692 -11.67 17.33 2.39
CA SER A 692 -10.97 17.75 3.60
C SER A 692 -11.82 18.70 4.44
N TRP A 693 -12.63 19.57 3.82
CA TRP A 693 -13.65 20.35 4.53
C TRP A 693 -14.70 19.48 5.18
N SER A 694 -15.29 18.52 4.45
CA SER A 694 -16.27 17.59 5.03
C SER A 694 -15.68 16.87 6.25
N PHE A 695 -14.42 16.44 6.16
CA PHE A 695 -13.70 15.82 7.27
C PHE A 695 -13.47 16.80 8.43
N ALA A 696 -12.92 17.99 8.19
CA ALA A 696 -12.67 18.98 9.23
C ALA A 696 -13.97 19.45 9.90
N ARG A 697 -15.06 19.58 9.14
CA ARG A 697 -16.39 19.89 9.65
C ARG A 697 -16.93 18.79 10.56
N TRP A 698 -16.79 17.53 10.15
CA TRP A 698 -17.14 16.40 10.99
C TRP A 698 -16.29 16.37 12.29
N VAL A 699 -14.99 16.65 12.19
CA VAL A 699 -14.11 16.75 13.38
C VAL A 699 -14.59 17.86 14.31
N THR A 700 -14.85 19.06 13.80
CA THR A 700 -15.32 20.18 14.62
C THR A 700 -16.72 19.90 15.20
N ASP A 701 -17.60 19.19 14.49
CA ASP A 701 -18.90 18.76 15.01
C ASP A 701 -18.77 17.73 16.14
N THR A 702 -17.82 16.82 16.05
CA THR A 702 -17.63 15.76 17.05
C THR A 702 -16.85 16.24 18.26
N TYR A 703 -15.80 17.06 18.07
CA TYR A 703 -14.83 17.41 19.12
C TYR A 703 -14.82 18.91 19.49
N GLY A 704 -15.45 19.78 18.70
CA GLY A 704 -15.45 21.22 18.92
C GLY A 704 -16.32 21.72 20.08
N GLY A 705 -17.06 20.82 20.75
CA GLY A 705 -17.91 21.19 21.89
C GLY A 705 -19.07 22.11 21.49
N ALA A 706 -19.39 23.08 22.35
CA ALA A 706 -20.39 24.12 22.11
C ALA A 706 -19.79 25.43 21.57
N ASP A 707 -18.49 25.67 21.79
CA ASP A 707 -17.74 26.79 21.22
C ASP A 707 -16.79 26.23 20.14
N GLU A 708 -17.34 26.01 18.94
CA GLU A 708 -16.53 25.54 17.81
C GLU A 708 -15.40 26.53 17.45
N GLY A 709 -15.56 27.82 17.74
CA GLY A 709 -14.54 28.83 17.56
C GLY A 709 -13.34 28.60 18.46
N ALA A 710 -13.52 28.17 19.72
CA ALA A 710 -12.39 27.82 20.58
C ALA A 710 -11.57 26.66 20.03
N PHE A 711 -12.23 25.65 19.49
CA PHE A 711 -11.56 24.51 18.86
C PHE A 711 -10.79 24.91 17.60
N LEU A 712 -11.44 25.67 16.71
CA LEU A 712 -10.82 26.15 15.47
C LEU A 712 -9.65 27.09 15.74
N ARG A 713 -9.76 28.02 16.72
CA ARG A 713 -8.63 28.84 17.19
C ARG A 713 -7.48 27.99 17.71
N ALA A 714 -7.76 26.94 18.47
CA ALA A 714 -6.73 26.08 19.06
C ALA A 714 -5.95 25.26 18.01
N LEU A 715 -6.53 25.00 16.84
CA LEU A 715 -5.82 24.40 15.69
C LEU A 715 -4.83 25.39 15.06
N VAL A 716 -5.18 26.67 15.01
CA VAL A 716 -4.35 27.71 14.37
C VAL A 716 -3.26 28.23 15.32
N GLN A 717 -3.63 28.56 16.55
CA GLN A 717 -2.80 29.25 17.55
C GLN A 717 -1.78 28.33 18.26
N GLN A 718 -1.58 27.14 17.74
CA GLN A 718 -0.56 26.25 18.25
C GLN A 718 0.82 26.65 17.69
N LYS A 719 1.92 26.21 18.32
CA LYS A 719 3.27 26.47 17.82
C LYS A 719 3.68 25.55 16.65
N ASP A 720 4.03 24.28 16.92
CA ASP A 720 4.65 23.39 15.90
C ASP A 720 3.82 22.15 15.47
N ASP A 721 2.74 21.80 16.18
CA ASP A 721 1.76 20.78 15.79
C ASP A 721 1.10 21.12 14.43
N ARG A 722 1.03 20.18 13.50
CA ARG A 722 0.35 20.41 12.21
C ARG A 722 -0.29 19.14 11.65
N GLY A 723 -1.26 19.31 10.76
CA GLY A 723 -1.98 18.26 10.07
C GLY A 723 -2.59 17.26 11.03
N ILE A 724 -2.33 15.98 10.76
CA ILE A 724 -2.86 14.87 11.54
C ILE A 724 -2.44 14.97 13.02
N VAL A 725 -1.17 15.31 13.30
CA VAL A 725 -0.68 15.43 14.68
C VAL A 725 -1.42 16.54 15.44
N ASN A 726 -1.67 17.68 14.80
CA ASN A 726 -2.44 18.77 15.40
C ASN A 726 -3.85 18.31 15.78
N LEU A 727 -4.53 17.64 14.85
CA LEU A 727 -5.86 17.10 15.11
C LEU A 727 -5.84 16.10 16.27
N GLN A 728 -4.91 15.13 16.28
CA GLN A 728 -4.81 14.15 17.37
C GLN A 728 -4.60 14.81 18.73
N ASN A 729 -3.73 15.83 18.80
CA ASN A 729 -3.47 16.55 20.04
C ASN A 729 -4.67 17.38 20.52
N ARG A 730 -5.55 17.84 19.63
CA ARG A 730 -6.73 18.66 20.00
C ARG A 730 -7.98 17.84 20.25
N THR A 731 -8.13 16.70 19.60
CA THR A 731 -9.29 15.82 19.78
C THR A 731 -9.06 14.75 20.84
N GLY A 732 -7.80 14.41 21.11
CA GLY A 732 -7.43 13.23 21.92
C GLY A 732 -7.70 11.89 21.20
N ALA A 733 -8.21 11.93 19.97
CA ALA A 733 -8.54 10.76 19.18
C ALA A 733 -7.40 10.38 18.24
N THR A 734 -7.29 9.09 17.90
CA THR A 734 -6.30 8.64 16.91
C THR A 734 -6.70 9.03 15.50
N TRP A 735 -5.74 9.09 14.57
CA TRP A 735 -6.04 9.30 13.15
C TRP A 735 -6.97 8.23 12.58
N ALA A 736 -6.76 6.96 12.94
CA ALA A 736 -7.60 5.86 12.52
C ALA A 736 -9.05 6.00 13.02
N GLU A 737 -9.24 6.52 14.24
CA GLU A 737 -10.55 6.80 14.79
C GLU A 737 -11.29 7.92 14.06
N MET A 738 -10.64 9.06 13.88
CA MET A 738 -11.25 10.20 13.19
C MET A 738 -11.59 9.85 11.74
N LEU A 739 -10.65 9.22 11.01
CA LEU A 739 -10.87 8.84 9.62
C LEU A 739 -11.98 7.78 9.49
N GLY A 740 -12.01 6.79 10.37
CA GLY A 740 -12.99 5.70 10.30
C GLY A 740 -14.42 6.14 10.59
N TRP A 741 -14.61 7.02 11.57
CA TRP A 741 -15.94 7.56 11.84
C TRP A 741 -16.41 8.52 10.75
N TRP A 742 -15.54 9.40 10.27
CA TRP A 742 -15.89 10.27 9.14
C TRP A 742 -16.22 9.46 7.88
N SER A 743 -15.44 8.42 7.55
CA SER A 743 -15.69 7.61 6.36
C SER A 743 -17.00 6.83 6.46
N LEU A 744 -17.37 6.40 7.66
CA LEU A 744 -18.69 5.82 7.94
C LEU A 744 -19.77 6.88 7.78
N ALA A 745 -19.64 8.04 8.43
CA ALA A 745 -20.58 9.16 8.34
C ALA A 745 -20.84 9.57 6.89
N SER A 746 -19.80 9.79 6.09
CA SER A 746 -19.93 10.08 4.66
C SER A 746 -20.76 9.02 3.92
N SER A 747 -20.62 7.75 4.28
CA SER A 747 -21.31 6.63 3.61
C SER A 747 -22.75 6.44 4.09
N SER A 748 -23.01 6.64 5.38
CA SER A 748 -24.27 6.27 6.04
C SER A 748 -25.21 7.44 6.30
N ASP A 749 -24.72 8.68 6.28
CA ASP A 749 -25.52 9.84 6.66
C ASP A 749 -26.85 9.94 5.89
N ASN A 750 -27.91 10.26 6.64
CA ASN A 750 -29.30 10.28 6.21
C ASN A 750 -29.75 9.07 5.36
N TYR A 751 -29.27 7.85 5.65
CA TYR A 751 -29.59 6.66 4.88
C TYR A 751 -31.11 6.48 4.64
N PRO A 752 -31.58 6.20 3.40
CA PRO A 752 -33.02 6.16 3.09
C PRO A 752 -33.82 5.12 3.89
N GLY A 753 -34.74 5.60 4.72
CA GLY A 753 -35.54 4.77 5.62
C GLY A 753 -34.73 4.04 6.69
N GLY A 754 -33.47 4.45 6.92
CA GLY A 754 -32.62 3.93 7.98
C GLY A 754 -32.64 4.81 9.22
N THR A 755 -32.18 4.25 10.34
CA THR A 755 -31.96 4.97 11.60
C THR A 755 -30.48 4.90 11.96
N ILE A 756 -29.91 6.03 12.41
CA ILE A 756 -28.54 6.12 12.92
C ILE A 756 -28.60 6.92 14.22
N THR A 757 -28.36 6.25 15.34
CA THR A 757 -28.40 6.87 16.68
C THR A 757 -27.02 7.36 17.11
N ASP A 758 -25.93 6.76 16.62
CA ASP A 758 -24.59 7.27 16.89
C ASP A 758 -24.30 8.56 16.08
N PRO A 759 -24.12 9.72 16.74
CA PRO A 759 -23.83 10.98 16.05
C PRO A 759 -22.49 10.97 15.31
N ARG A 760 -21.54 10.11 15.68
CA ARG A 760 -20.24 10.00 14.98
C ARG A 760 -20.37 9.39 13.59
N ALA A 761 -21.44 8.62 13.34
CA ALA A 761 -21.76 8.03 12.04
C ALA A 761 -22.67 8.92 11.19
N ARG A 762 -22.70 10.24 11.46
CA ARG A 762 -23.53 11.24 10.77
C ARG A 762 -22.74 12.51 10.43
N LEU A 763 -23.12 13.19 9.36
CA LEU A 763 -22.62 14.52 9.02
C LEU A 763 -23.57 15.56 9.64
N GLN A 764 -23.36 15.86 10.93
CA GLN A 764 -24.35 16.54 11.76
C GLN A 764 -24.74 17.94 11.27
N SER A 765 -23.80 18.72 10.73
CA SER A 765 -24.10 20.06 10.20
C SER A 765 -24.71 20.08 8.81
N TRP A 766 -24.59 19.00 8.02
CA TRP A 766 -24.87 19.02 6.58
C TRP A 766 -25.59 17.78 6.10
N ASN A 767 -26.81 17.95 5.58
CA ASN A 767 -27.58 16.89 4.96
C ASN A 767 -27.10 16.64 3.52
N THR A 768 -25.96 15.97 3.39
CA THR A 768 -25.32 15.78 2.08
C THR A 768 -26.19 14.96 1.11
N ARG A 769 -27.03 14.06 1.62
CA ARG A 769 -27.91 13.25 0.77
C ARG A 769 -29.01 14.10 0.11
N ASP A 770 -29.65 14.98 0.86
CA ASP A 770 -30.63 15.94 0.34
C ASP A 770 -29.99 16.90 -0.68
N ILE A 771 -28.84 17.47 -0.31
CA ILE A 771 -28.11 18.42 -1.15
C ILE A 771 -27.69 17.78 -2.47
N LEU A 772 -27.01 16.64 -2.45
CA LEU A 772 -26.48 16.00 -3.66
C LEU A 772 -27.60 15.44 -4.54
N ALA A 773 -28.68 14.93 -3.95
CA ALA A 773 -29.86 14.51 -4.71
C ALA A 773 -30.51 15.70 -5.43
N THR A 774 -30.59 16.85 -4.76
CA THR A 774 -31.19 18.06 -5.34
C THR A 774 -30.29 18.72 -6.37
N MET A 775 -28.97 18.75 -6.15
CA MET A 775 -27.99 19.15 -7.19
C MET A 775 -28.15 18.28 -8.43
N SER A 776 -28.31 16.97 -8.26
CA SER A 776 -28.49 16.03 -9.37
C SER A 776 -29.79 16.27 -10.13
N SER A 777 -30.90 16.53 -9.44
CA SER A 777 -32.19 16.75 -10.07
C SER A 777 -32.38 18.15 -10.65
N SER A 778 -31.72 19.19 -10.12
CA SER A 778 -31.99 20.59 -10.46
C SER A 778 -30.92 21.30 -11.30
N LEU A 779 -29.65 20.88 -11.25
CA LEU A 779 -28.56 21.57 -11.95
C LEU A 779 -28.30 20.94 -13.32
N ARG A 780 -28.29 21.78 -14.36
CA ARG A 780 -28.09 21.40 -15.77
C ARG A 780 -27.08 22.34 -16.43
N TYR A 781 -26.29 21.81 -17.35
CA TYR A 781 -25.52 22.62 -18.28
C TYR A 781 -26.46 23.31 -19.29
N SER A 782 -25.92 24.25 -20.07
CA SER A 782 -26.69 25.00 -21.08
C SER A 782 -27.30 24.12 -22.18
N ASP A 783 -26.74 22.93 -22.41
CA ASP A 783 -27.26 21.92 -23.35
C ASP A 783 -28.35 21.01 -22.73
N GLY A 784 -28.73 21.27 -21.47
CA GLY A 784 -29.72 20.49 -20.74
C GLY A 784 -29.20 19.21 -20.09
N THR A 785 -27.90 18.88 -20.23
CA THR A 785 -27.33 17.69 -19.60
C THR A 785 -27.16 17.87 -18.08
N PRO A 786 -27.37 16.81 -17.25
CA PRO A 786 -27.14 16.90 -15.81
C PRO A 786 -25.71 17.25 -15.44
N ALA A 787 -25.53 18.33 -14.67
CA ALA A 787 -24.21 18.69 -14.14
C ALA A 787 -23.71 17.65 -13.12
N PHE A 788 -24.64 17.02 -12.40
CA PHE A 788 -24.39 16.01 -11.37
C PHE A 788 -25.27 14.78 -11.67
N PRO A 789 -24.79 13.79 -12.42
CA PRO A 789 -25.66 12.73 -12.97
C PRO A 789 -26.19 11.71 -11.95
N LYS A 790 -25.63 11.63 -10.73
CA LYS A 790 -26.04 10.65 -9.71
C LYS A 790 -26.62 11.37 -8.49
N PRO A 791 -27.82 11.02 -8.00
CA PRO A 791 -28.36 11.60 -6.78
C PRO A 791 -27.58 11.20 -5.52
N TRP A 792 -26.91 10.04 -5.55
CA TRP A 792 -25.97 9.59 -4.55
C TRP A 792 -24.67 9.16 -5.23
N PRO A 793 -23.60 10.00 -5.20
CA PRO A 793 -22.40 9.75 -5.99
C PRO A 793 -21.42 8.76 -5.35
N ILE A 794 -21.51 8.47 -4.05
CA ILE A 794 -20.61 7.53 -3.38
C ILE A 794 -20.67 6.17 -4.06
N ASN A 795 -19.50 5.62 -4.42
CA ASN A 795 -19.40 4.26 -4.92
C ASN A 795 -19.63 3.25 -3.78
N MET A 796 -20.89 3.07 -3.38
CA MET A 796 -21.28 2.11 -2.36
C MET A 796 -21.60 0.76 -3.00
N ARG A 797 -20.79 -0.25 -2.68
CA ARG A 797 -20.88 -1.57 -3.26
C ARG A 797 -21.96 -2.39 -2.56
N ALA A 798 -23.01 -2.77 -3.27
CA ALA A 798 -24.07 -3.62 -2.72
C ALA A 798 -23.60 -5.09 -2.65
N VAL A 799 -23.74 -5.70 -1.48
CA VAL A 799 -23.51 -7.12 -1.23
C VAL A 799 -24.65 -7.70 -0.41
N SER A 800 -24.97 -8.98 -0.62
CA SER A 800 -26.01 -9.68 0.15
C SER A 800 -25.36 -10.61 1.16
N PHE A 801 -25.98 -10.72 2.35
CA PHE A 801 -25.56 -11.75 3.31
C PHE A 801 -25.55 -13.14 2.65
N GLY A 802 -24.51 -13.93 2.92
CA GLY A 802 -24.25 -15.23 2.28
C GLY A 802 -23.56 -15.19 0.91
N THR A 803 -23.49 -14.05 0.23
CA THR A 803 -22.88 -13.94 -1.12
C THR A 803 -21.90 -12.77 -1.18
N PHE A 804 -20.60 -13.07 -1.16
CA PHE A 804 -19.52 -12.09 -1.26
C PHE A 804 -18.64 -12.38 -2.50
N PRO A 805 -19.06 -11.96 -3.71
CA PRO A 805 -18.30 -12.17 -4.93
C PRO A 805 -16.96 -11.43 -4.87
N SER A 806 -15.88 -12.09 -5.30
CA SER A 806 -14.52 -11.52 -5.31
C SER A 806 -14.42 -10.20 -6.08
N ALA A 807 -15.20 -10.02 -7.15
CA ALA A 807 -15.21 -8.80 -7.95
C ALA A 807 -15.71 -7.57 -7.16
N ILE A 808 -16.58 -7.77 -6.16
CA ILE A 808 -17.20 -6.70 -5.38
C ILE A 808 -16.50 -6.53 -4.02
N SER A 809 -15.82 -7.55 -3.52
CA SER A 809 -15.10 -7.49 -2.24
C SER A 809 -13.71 -6.85 -2.33
N ASN A 810 -13.03 -6.95 -3.47
CA ASN A 810 -11.62 -6.55 -3.61
C ASN A 810 -11.42 -5.03 -3.76
N VAL A 811 -10.47 -4.49 -3.01
CA VAL A 811 -9.95 -3.13 -3.13
C VAL A 811 -8.45 -3.24 -3.41
N PHE A 812 -8.01 -2.76 -4.57
CA PHE A 812 -6.64 -3.00 -5.03
C PHE A 812 -5.64 -1.89 -4.67
N ALA A 813 -6.08 -0.64 -4.54
CA ALA A 813 -5.17 0.48 -4.30
C ALA A 813 -5.87 1.65 -3.60
N LEU A 814 -6.25 1.46 -2.34
CA LEU A 814 -6.85 2.53 -1.55
C LEU A 814 -5.76 3.49 -1.04
N PRO A 815 -5.73 4.78 -1.41
CA PRO A 815 -4.70 5.72 -0.95
C PRO A 815 -4.85 6.05 0.54
N GLY A 816 -3.78 6.52 1.20
CA GLY A 816 -3.84 7.00 2.57
C GLY A 816 -4.82 8.17 2.72
N GLY A 817 -5.70 8.13 3.72
CA GLY A 817 -6.82 9.06 3.85
C GLY A 817 -8.00 8.79 2.90
N GLY A 818 -8.03 7.65 2.20
CA GLY A 818 -9.14 7.20 1.36
C GLY A 818 -10.00 6.13 2.03
N PHE A 819 -11.20 5.89 1.49
CA PHE A 819 -12.12 4.85 1.97
C PHE A 819 -12.93 4.16 0.86
N ALA A 820 -13.31 2.91 1.11
CA ALA A 820 -14.25 2.13 0.32
C ALA A 820 -15.50 1.84 1.16
N ALA A 821 -16.67 1.70 0.51
CA ALA A 821 -17.94 1.54 1.21
C ALA A 821 -18.78 0.39 0.62
N TRP A 822 -19.48 -0.32 1.49
CA TRP A 822 -20.40 -1.38 1.13
C TRP A 822 -21.74 -1.19 1.83
N GLU A 823 -22.81 -1.56 1.13
CA GLU A 823 -24.10 -1.86 1.75
C GLU A 823 -24.25 -3.37 1.82
N ILE A 824 -24.45 -3.89 3.02
CA ILE A 824 -24.73 -5.31 3.25
C ILE A 824 -26.20 -5.45 3.64
N SER A 825 -26.99 -6.13 2.82
CA SER A 825 -28.42 -6.30 3.02
C SER A 825 -28.89 -7.74 2.82
N GLY A 826 -30.17 -8.00 3.08
CA GLY A 826 -30.79 -9.31 2.94
C GLY A 826 -31.06 -10.01 4.28
N THR A 827 -31.85 -11.08 4.23
CA THR A 827 -32.26 -11.82 5.43
C THR A 827 -31.11 -12.68 5.94
N GLN A 828 -30.70 -12.44 7.19
CA GLN A 828 -29.79 -13.34 7.89
C GLN A 828 -30.61 -14.49 8.48
N THR A 829 -30.62 -15.64 7.81
CA THR A 829 -31.22 -16.88 8.33
C THR A 829 -30.23 -17.73 9.13
N ALA A 830 -28.94 -17.38 9.07
CA ALA A 830 -27.85 -18.03 9.78
C ALA A 830 -26.80 -16.98 10.19
N LYS A 831 -25.96 -17.34 11.17
CA LYS A 831 -24.81 -16.52 11.60
C LYS A 831 -23.95 -16.14 10.41
N GLN A 832 -23.50 -14.89 10.38
CA GLN A 832 -22.65 -14.33 9.32
C GLN A 832 -21.35 -13.85 9.93
N VAL A 833 -20.26 -13.96 9.17
CA VAL A 833 -18.99 -13.33 9.53
C VAL A 833 -18.59 -12.24 8.55
N LEU A 834 -17.89 -11.24 9.07
CA LEU A 834 -17.26 -10.16 8.30
C LEU A 834 -15.79 -10.01 8.72
N ALA A 835 -14.91 -9.87 7.73
CA ALA A 835 -13.49 -9.67 7.94
C ALA A 835 -12.87 -8.79 6.84
N LEU A 836 -11.76 -8.13 7.16
CA LEU A 836 -10.83 -7.63 6.15
C LEU A 836 -9.63 -8.58 6.04
N ARG A 837 -9.25 -8.90 4.81
CA ARG A 837 -8.11 -9.78 4.51
C ARG A 837 -7.23 -9.17 3.44
N SER A 838 -5.98 -9.61 3.34
CA SER A 838 -5.17 -9.32 2.14
C SER A 838 -5.83 -9.93 0.90
N THR A 839 -5.55 -9.38 -0.28
CA THR A 839 -6.05 -9.91 -1.56
C THR A 839 -5.53 -11.32 -1.87
N THR A 840 -4.42 -11.74 -1.28
CA THR A 840 -3.84 -13.10 -1.41
C THR A 840 -4.33 -14.07 -0.34
N GLY A 841 -5.20 -13.63 0.57
CA GLY A 841 -5.57 -14.38 1.78
C GLY A 841 -4.57 -14.16 2.91
N GLY A 842 -5.08 -13.94 4.12
CA GLY A 842 -4.29 -13.64 5.32
C GLY A 842 -4.70 -12.34 6.01
N ALA A 843 -3.82 -11.82 6.88
CA ALA A 843 -4.07 -10.59 7.62
C ALA A 843 -4.17 -9.37 6.68
N PRO A 844 -5.04 -8.39 6.99
CA PRO A 844 -5.12 -7.15 6.22
C PRO A 844 -3.86 -6.29 6.42
N PRO A 845 -3.61 -5.29 5.55
CA PRO A 845 -2.54 -4.32 5.76
C PRO A 845 -2.68 -3.60 7.12
N GLY A 846 -1.55 -3.35 7.79
CA GLY A 846 -1.52 -2.80 9.15
C GLY A 846 -1.99 -1.34 9.29
N ASN A 847 -2.37 -0.70 8.19
CA ASN A 847 -2.85 0.68 8.08
C ASN A 847 -4.31 0.76 7.59
N VAL A 848 -5.05 -0.34 7.66
CA VAL A 848 -6.46 -0.41 7.26
C VAL A 848 -7.34 -0.63 8.48
N GLY A 849 -8.50 0.02 8.51
CA GLY A 849 -9.55 -0.20 9.50
C GLY A 849 -10.93 -0.39 8.85
N MET A 850 -11.91 -0.77 9.66
CA MET A 850 -13.30 -0.99 9.24
C MET A 850 -14.25 -0.35 10.26
N ALA A 851 -15.23 0.41 9.78
CA ALA A 851 -16.30 0.99 10.57
C ALA A 851 -17.65 0.48 10.03
N ILE A 852 -18.60 0.20 10.92
CA ILE A 852 -19.86 -0.47 10.59
C ILE A 852 -20.99 0.25 11.31
N VAL A 853 -22.12 0.47 10.64
CA VAL A 853 -23.39 0.87 11.27
C VAL A 853 -24.52 -0.02 10.76
N ARG A 854 -25.41 -0.43 11.65
CA ARG A 854 -26.65 -1.12 11.26
C ARG A 854 -27.74 -0.08 11.05
N VAL A 855 -28.12 0.17 9.81
CA VAL A 855 -29.08 1.22 9.45
C VAL A 855 -30.53 0.74 9.45
N LYS A 856 -30.78 -0.57 9.31
CA LYS A 856 -32.13 -1.19 9.33
C LYS A 856 -32.13 -2.53 10.04
#